data_AF-A0A7S9E019-F1
#
_entry.id   AF-A0A7S9E019-F1
#
_cell.length_a   1.000
_cell.length_b   1.000
_cell.length_c   1.000
_cell.angle_alpha   90.00
_cell.angle_beta   90.00
_cell.angle_gamma   90.00
#
_symmetry.space_group_name_H-M   'P 1'
#
loop_
_entity.id
_entity.type
_entity.pdbx_description
1 polymer ?
#
loop_
_entity_poly.entity_id
_entity_poly.type
_entity_poly.pdbx_seq_one_letter_code
_entity_poly.pdbx_strand_id
1 'polypeptide(L)'
;MGGLTTLAPITGSSNTGGVTADIVYAGNFANGNDAGGDPAQCLEPFPAGTFSGQIVVCDRGDIARIQKAKNVQAGGAGGFVLANVADGANDLANDTYVLPGIHIDAADATRLRNWLATGSNHQATITPASGGITIDESRADIIADFSSRGPNSSVSTLTPHLSAPGVDIYAAYSDEQYGHDETGPSPADYAYLSGTSMASPFVAGAAALIANAHSDWTVDEVRSALMLTANTALTTDDGQSIADWFDMGAGRMQVDAAIQSSLVMNETTAAYRAANPALGGEPRSLNVPAVVDTNCFNRCSWTRTVTATQDGSWSLQTRSLSPDFEVSVTPASFTLAQGQSQQLTVTIDTSRLGNNVRGLGVVDITASAGPDLHLPVAAFASNGTVPDAITLDAHRNYDSFLLKDIFTIEIDEFIATSYGLVRAFNTVGQLAPDSDNRNAFDDLTDGVTTQFIEVLDQDKRLVVEIIDATAPDLDLYLVRDANNNGVAEESELVGESTSFDATEYISLSYPVAGQYIIVVHNFQGSGAPEDEFTLSYARIDNTVRDNLTIEGPASAAANSEFDLRLQWAIDQAQTGDRYYGAYELGSNAQEPDNIGLTEVDWVRRQNDVYLSSPDAGRVEPGAQATFSVNVISNDTNRDRRYQIAVTVPDTLTLDPGSVGNGATVAGDTILWEVLQPAVERPSQLLALSTSHTDTQCEVAGSKLSASVPYSAQYNLGDEQHYASFQVDMTYLGKPVQNLVVAKNGFVTFDDSLPHTVPTGLTLPDTAQPNAVLAPYWAALSSDSHSEVVVARTKQDDYVVSWHQLLTTAGERVSAQLLIRSQPVAGQPAFIMHYSQLPRSSEALAGFEDNRGTHGYTLDLAGAGVTNNTSICYYPLHTETHQDTGSDAMLQAVAGLEFSAQVASSAPPGPFGIRVTSQVTNIEGTRSEQASVYTGVQVEGIPEVSINNGSEELQLTAGQSLSISARGQDANGDTLQYRWATEANSPLQLTSANTATVIVSAPTTAGSGPYPLRVTVTDPYGNSASATVIIIVQPPSSAPSSGSSSGGSMGLWLLLGLGITGWQRRYRRSGVRA
;
A
#
# COMPACT_ATOMS: atom_id res chain seq x y z
N MET A 1 3.10 -26.55 -55.74
CA MET A 1 3.61 -27.31 -56.89
C MET A 1 5.02 -27.83 -56.57
N GLY A 2 5.50 -28.89 -57.22
CA GLY A 2 6.77 -29.54 -56.85
C GLY A 2 6.60 -30.76 -55.96
N GLY A 3 7.70 -31.36 -55.51
CA GLY A 3 7.69 -32.62 -54.75
C GLY A 3 7.37 -33.86 -55.61
N LEU A 4 7.23 -35.02 -54.97
CA LEU A 4 6.82 -36.25 -55.66
C LEU A 4 5.31 -36.31 -55.97
N THR A 5 4.50 -35.54 -55.24
CA THR A 5 3.04 -35.48 -55.37
C THR A 5 2.55 -34.03 -55.24
N THR A 6 1.32 -33.76 -55.71
CA THR A 6 0.68 -32.46 -55.46
C THR A 6 0.02 -32.46 -54.08
N LEU A 7 0.40 -31.51 -53.22
CA LEU A 7 -0.24 -31.31 -51.92
C LEU A 7 -1.61 -30.65 -52.13
N ALA A 8 -2.66 -31.18 -51.49
CA ALA A 8 -3.97 -30.54 -51.47
C ALA A 8 -3.91 -29.19 -50.72
N PRO A 9 -4.79 -28.21 -51.04
CA PRO A 9 -4.81 -26.91 -50.36
C PRO A 9 -4.83 -27.03 -48.83
N ILE A 10 -4.13 -26.11 -48.18
CA ILE A 10 -4.07 -25.95 -46.72
C ILE A 10 -4.78 -24.64 -46.38
N THR A 11 -5.56 -24.65 -45.30
CA THR A 11 -6.25 -23.47 -44.79
C THR A 11 -5.55 -23.01 -43.51
N GLY A 12 -5.48 -21.71 -43.30
CA GLY A 12 -4.84 -21.12 -42.14
C GLY A 12 -5.30 -19.69 -41.92
N SER A 13 -4.73 -19.04 -40.91
CA SER A 13 -5.01 -17.65 -40.57
C SER A 13 -3.91 -16.72 -41.11
N SER A 14 -4.29 -15.59 -41.69
CA SER A 14 -3.35 -14.61 -42.24
C SER A 14 -3.95 -13.22 -42.23
N ASN A 15 -3.15 -12.22 -41.86
CA ASN A 15 -3.48 -10.80 -41.96
C ASN A 15 -2.45 -10.03 -42.82
N THR A 16 -1.77 -10.72 -43.73
CA THR A 16 -0.71 -10.13 -44.57
C THR A 16 -0.96 -10.40 -46.06
N GLY A 17 -0.13 -9.80 -46.92
CA GLY A 17 -0.24 -9.95 -48.37
C GLY A 17 -0.04 -11.39 -48.86
N GLY A 18 -0.38 -11.64 -50.12
CA GLY A 18 -0.09 -12.93 -50.78
C GLY A 18 1.33 -12.99 -51.36
N VAL A 19 1.87 -14.20 -51.48
CA VAL A 19 3.16 -14.46 -52.13
C VAL A 19 3.17 -15.81 -52.85
N THR A 20 3.85 -15.88 -53.99
CA THR A 20 4.20 -17.13 -54.66
C THR A 20 5.72 -17.21 -54.76
N ALA A 21 6.31 -18.21 -54.10
CA ALA A 21 7.74 -18.46 -54.17
C ALA A 21 8.06 -19.94 -53.86
N ASP A 22 9.31 -20.32 -54.05
CA ASP A 22 9.80 -21.61 -53.56
C ASP A 22 9.60 -21.68 -52.04
N ILE A 23 9.27 -22.86 -51.51
CA ILE A 23 8.98 -23.06 -50.09
C ILE A 23 9.97 -24.05 -49.46
N VAL A 24 10.48 -23.72 -48.28
CA VAL A 24 11.50 -24.48 -47.58
C VAL A 24 11.18 -24.59 -46.09
N TYR A 25 11.68 -25.64 -45.44
CA TYR A 25 11.59 -25.82 -44.00
C TYR A 25 12.87 -25.30 -43.33
N ALA A 26 12.72 -24.44 -42.32
CA ALA A 26 13.85 -23.79 -41.64
C ALA A 26 14.80 -24.81 -40.98
N GLY A 27 14.26 -25.92 -40.45
CA GLY A 27 15.04 -26.99 -39.83
C GLY A 27 16.04 -27.69 -40.76
N ASN A 28 15.96 -27.47 -42.07
CA ASN A 28 16.94 -27.98 -43.04
C ASN A 28 18.14 -27.06 -43.27
N PHE A 29 18.21 -25.91 -42.59
CA PHE A 29 19.27 -24.91 -42.72
C PHE A 29 20.05 -24.79 -41.41
N ALA A 30 21.35 -24.51 -41.50
CA ALA A 30 22.13 -24.17 -40.32
C ALA A 30 21.90 -22.71 -39.93
N ASN A 31 21.62 -22.46 -38.65
CA ASN A 31 21.62 -21.11 -38.10
C ASN A 31 22.80 -20.97 -37.12
N GLY A 32 23.87 -20.30 -37.56
CA GLY A 32 25.06 -20.10 -36.74
C GLY A 32 24.87 -19.14 -35.56
N ASN A 33 23.75 -18.41 -35.52
CA ASN A 33 23.39 -17.51 -34.42
C ASN A 33 22.57 -18.22 -33.34
N ASP A 34 22.00 -19.39 -33.64
CA ASP A 34 21.23 -20.20 -32.70
C ASP A 34 22.16 -21.17 -31.95
N ALA A 35 22.46 -20.84 -30.70
CA ALA A 35 23.31 -21.66 -29.83
C ALA A 35 22.62 -22.94 -29.35
N GLY A 36 21.28 -22.98 -29.36
CA GLY A 36 20.46 -24.14 -28.98
C GLY A 36 20.38 -25.20 -30.07
N GLY A 37 20.64 -24.81 -31.33
CA GLY A 37 20.71 -25.72 -32.46
C GLY A 37 19.36 -26.23 -32.93
N ASP A 38 18.30 -25.43 -32.78
CA ASP A 38 16.95 -25.70 -33.27
C ASP A 38 16.51 -24.66 -34.33
N PRO A 39 17.11 -24.72 -35.54
CA PRO A 39 16.75 -23.80 -36.62
C PRO A 39 15.31 -23.98 -37.10
N ALA A 40 14.61 -25.06 -36.73
CA ALA A 40 13.22 -25.28 -37.12
C ALA A 40 12.29 -24.25 -36.51
N GLN A 41 12.56 -23.80 -35.28
CA GLN A 41 11.74 -22.83 -34.59
C GLN A 41 12.05 -21.38 -34.94
N CYS A 42 13.17 -21.11 -35.61
CA CYS A 42 13.55 -19.74 -36.03
C CYS A 42 13.72 -18.78 -34.84
N LEU A 43 14.30 -19.26 -33.73
CA LEU A 43 14.48 -18.53 -32.47
C LEU A 43 15.41 -17.33 -32.60
N GLU A 44 16.44 -17.46 -33.42
CA GLU A 44 17.45 -16.42 -33.63
C GLU A 44 17.47 -15.93 -35.09
N PRO A 45 17.86 -14.67 -35.35
CA PRO A 45 18.01 -14.15 -36.71
C PRO A 45 18.92 -15.04 -37.56
N PHE A 46 18.45 -15.46 -38.74
CA PHE A 46 19.28 -16.22 -39.67
C PHE A 46 20.36 -15.32 -40.30
N PRO A 47 21.58 -15.82 -40.56
CA PRO A 47 22.60 -15.06 -41.27
C PRO A 47 22.09 -14.55 -42.63
N ALA A 48 22.40 -13.30 -42.95
CA ALA A 48 21.97 -12.67 -44.19
C ALA A 48 22.38 -13.50 -45.42
N GLY A 49 21.42 -13.78 -46.30
CA GLY A 49 21.61 -14.58 -47.52
C GLY A 49 21.48 -16.08 -47.32
N THR A 50 21.08 -16.55 -46.14
CA THR A 50 20.66 -17.96 -45.92
C THR A 50 19.51 -18.34 -46.87
N PHE A 51 18.57 -17.42 -47.04
CA PHE A 51 17.44 -17.52 -47.95
C PHE A 51 17.60 -16.52 -49.10
N SER A 52 16.91 -16.78 -50.20
CA SER A 52 16.90 -15.99 -51.45
C SER A 52 15.47 -15.78 -51.93
N GLY A 53 14.60 -15.30 -51.02
CA GLY A 53 13.20 -14.99 -51.31
C GLY A 53 12.22 -16.17 -51.18
N GLN A 54 12.62 -17.30 -50.60
CA GLN A 54 11.71 -18.43 -50.35
C GLN A 54 10.66 -18.10 -49.27
N ILE A 55 9.54 -18.82 -49.29
CA ILE A 55 8.63 -18.96 -48.16
C ILE A 55 9.27 -19.92 -47.17
N VAL A 56 9.50 -19.48 -45.93
CA VAL A 56 10.16 -20.28 -44.90
C VAL A 56 9.13 -20.77 -43.89
N VAL A 57 9.09 -22.08 -43.67
CA VAL A 57 8.26 -22.74 -42.65
C VAL A 57 9.04 -22.84 -41.35
N CYS A 58 8.51 -22.24 -40.28
CA CYS A 58 9.03 -22.30 -38.92
C CYS A 58 8.03 -22.99 -38.00
N ASP A 59 8.52 -23.82 -37.09
CA ASP A 59 7.71 -24.44 -36.04
C ASP A 59 7.41 -23.41 -34.92
N ARG A 60 6.20 -23.47 -34.36
CA ARG A 60 5.78 -22.63 -33.23
C ARG A 60 6.41 -23.12 -31.92
N GLY A 61 6.87 -22.17 -31.09
CA GLY A 61 7.43 -22.39 -29.75
C GLY A 61 8.31 -21.23 -29.29
N ASP A 62 8.70 -21.22 -28.01
CA ASP A 62 9.73 -20.41 -27.32
C ASP A 62 9.71 -18.86 -27.43
N ILE A 63 9.51 -18.26 -28.60
CA ILE A 63 9.51 -16.81 -28.82
C ILE A 63 8.25 -16.33 -29.55
N ALA A 64 8.00 -15.02 -29.50
CA ALA A 64 6.88 -14.38 -30.18
C ALA A 64 6.78 -14.77 -31.68
N ARG A 65 5.55 -15.08 -32.11
CA ARG A 65 5.22 -15.52 -33.48
C ARG A 65 5.71 -14.53 -34.55
N ILE A 66 5.55 -13.22 -34.28
CA ILE A 66 6.00 -12.15 -35.18
C ILE A 66 7.53 -12.05 -35.22
N GLN A 67 8.21 -12.28 -34.10
CA GLN A 67 9.67 -12.24 -34.02
C GLN A 67 10.31 -13.35 -34.89
N LYS A 68 9.71 -14.54 -34.95
CA LYS A 68 10.15 -15.61 -35.88
C LYS A 68 10.14 -15.15 -37.35
N ALA A 69 9.13 -14.38 -37.75
CA ALA A 69 9.06 -13.81 -39.09
C ALA A 69 10.15 -12.75 -39.34
N LYS A 70 10.47 -11.90 -38.34
CA LYS A 70 11.60 -10.96 -38.37
C LYS A 70 12.94 -11.70 -38.52
N ASN A 71 13.11 -12.83 -37.83
CA ASN A 71 14.34 -13.63 -37.87
C ASN A 71 14.62 -14.28 -39.23
N VAL A 72 13.60 -14.82 -39.91
CA VAL A 72 13.77 -15.35 -41.27
C VAL A 72 13.88 -14.25 -42.32
N GLN A 73 13.27 -13.09 -42.10
CA GLN A 73 13.44 -11.91 -42.96
C GLN A 73 14.91 -11.46 -42.94
N ALA A 74 15.57 -11.41 -41.78
CA ALA A 74 17.00 -11.12 -41.67
C ALA A 74 17.86 -12.07 -42.50
N GLY A 75 17.44 -13.34 -42.61
CA GLY A 75 18.07 -14.35 -43.45
C GLY A 75 17.82 -14.21 -44.95
N GLY A 76 16.89 -13.35 -45.38
CA GLY A 76 16.51 -13.12 -46.79
C GLY A 76 15.25 -13.84 -47.26
N ALA A 77 14.36 -14.24 -46.35
CA ALA A 77 13.08 -14.87 -46.71
C ALA A 77 12.13 -13.90 -47.43
N GLY A 78 11.31 -14.44 -48.34
CA GLY A 78 10.29 -13.70 -49.09
C GLY A 78 8.85 -13.97 -48.62
N GLY A 79 8.66 -14.97 -47.76
CA GLY A 79 7.39 -15.29 -47.11
C GLY A 79 7.57 -16.18 -45.89
N PHE A 80 6.51 -16.37 -45.11
CA PHE A 80 6.57 -17.04 -43.81
C PHE A 80 5.38 -18.01 -43.60
N VAL A 81 5.65 -19.17 -43.02
CA VAL A 81 4.59 -20.07 -42.53
C VAL A 81 4.91 -20.39 -41.08
N LEU A 82 4.01 -20.02 -40.17
CA LEU A 82 4.05 -20.50 -38.80
C LEU A 82 3.29 -21.82 -38.71
N ALA A 83 3.96 -22.86 -38.25
CA ALA A 83 3.44 -24.22 -38.21
C ALA A 83 3.27 -24.68 -36.76
N ASN A 84 2.02 -24.91 -36.34
CA ASN A 84 1.78 -25.53 -35.02
C ASN A 84 2.40 -26.94 -34.95
N VAL A 85 2.68 -27.39 -33.73
CA VAL A 85 3.24 -28.71 -33.42
C VAL A 85 2.24 -29.54 -32.61
N ALA A 86 2.31 -30.86 -32.72
CA ALA A 86 1.25 -31.77 -32.24
C ALA A 86 1.04 -31.72 -30.71
N ASP A 87 2.07 -31.39 -29.95
CA ASP A 87 2.04 -31.33 -28.48
C ASP A 87 2.08 -29.88 -27.95
N GLY A 88 1.78 -28.90 -28.82
CA GLY A 88 1.77 -27.47 -28.47
C GLY A 88 0.41 -26.80 -28.68
N ALA A 89 0.34 -25.50 -28.42
CA ALA A 89 -0.86 -24.70 -28.65
C ALA A 89 -1.31 -24.80 -30.13
N ASN A 90 -2.58 -25.15 -30.34
CA ASN A 90 -3.13 -25.39 -31.67
C ASN A 90 -4.11 -24.30 -32.15
N ASP A 91 -4.23 -23.20 -31.42
CA ASP A 91 -4.91 -21.98 -31.88
C ASP A 91 -4.22 -21.41 -33.12
N LEU A 92 -5.00 -20.71 -33.95
CA LEU A 92 -4.51 -19.96 -35.11
C LEU A 92 -4.70 -18.48 -34.86
N ALA A 93 -3.62 -17.72 -35.01
CA ALA A 93 -3.65 -16.27 -34.91
C ALA A 93 -3.48 -15.60 -36.27
N ASN A 94 -4.20 -14.51 -36.45
CA ASN A 94 -4.12 -13.65 -37.64
C ASN A 94 -3.04 -12.57 -37.47
N ASP A 95 -1.84 -12.96 -37.02
CA ASP A 95 -0.75 -12.02 -36.76
C ASP A 95 -0.38 -11.22 -38.03
N THR A 96 -0.02 -9.96 -37.84
CA THR A 96 0.55 -9.11 -38.89
C THR A 96 2.07 -9.34 -38.97
N TYR A 97 2.48 -10.32 -39.78
CA TYR A 97 3.90 -10.61 -40.01
C TYR A 97 4.59 -9.52 -40.86
N VAL A 98 5.91 -9.36 -40.66
CA VAL A 98 6.76 -8.47 -41.50
C VAL A 98 6.98 -8.98 -42.94
N LEU A 99 6.49 -10.20 -43.24
CA LEU A 99 6.51 -10.85 -44.55
C LEU A 99 5.10 -11.39 -44.87
N PRO A 100 4.72 -11.55 -46.15
CA PRO A 100 3.57 -12.36 -46.54
C PRO A 100 3.60 -13.73 -45.84
N GLY A 101 2.62 -14.01 -44.98
CA GLY A 101 2.65 -15.19 -44.13
C GLY A 101 1.31 -15.74 -43.69
N ILE A 102 1.30 -17.00 -43.27
CA ILE A 102 0.12 -17.76 -42.84
C ILE A 102 0.43 -18.65 -41.63
N HIS A 103 -0.48 -18.70 -40.67
CA HIS A 103 -0.43 -19.61 -39.52
C HIS A 103 -1.34 -20.82 -39.80
N ILE A 104 -0.79 -22.03 -39.68
CA ILE A 104 -1.48 -23.29 -39.97
C ILE A 104 -1.47 -24.23 -38.76
N ASP A 105 -2.51 -25.07 -38.68
CA ASP A 105 -2.69 -26.01 -37.56
C ASP A 105 -1.66 -27.14 -37.59
N ALA A 106 -1.59 -27.91 -36.50
CA ALA A 106 -0.58 -28.96 -36.34
C ALA A 106 -0.74 -30.11 -37.35
N ALA A 107 -1.96 -30.40 -37.80
CA ALA A 107 -2.23 -31.47 -38.75
C ALA A 107 -1.76 -31.08 -40.16
N ASP A 108 -2.08 -29.88 -40.60
CA ASP A 108 -1.66 -29.32 -41.88
C ASP A 108 -0.17 -28.99 -41.90
N ALA A 109 0.40 -28.53 -40.80
CA ALA A 109 1.85 -28.40 -40.61
C ALA A 109 2.57 -29.73 -40.81
N THR A 110 2.07 -30.81 -40.21
CA THR A 110 2.64 -32.16 -40.36
C THR A 110 2.54 -32.65 -41.80
N ARG A 111 1.40 -32.40 -42.47
CA ARG A 111 1.24 -32.70 -43.90
C ARG A 111 2.24 -31.91 -44.76
N LEU A 112 2.44 -30.63 -44.46
CA LEU A 112 3.37 -29.75 -45.19
C LEU A 112 4.82 -30.20 -45.02
N ARG A 113 5.27 -30.44 -43.78
CA ARG A 113 6.63 -30.93 -43.48
C ARG A 113 6.92 -32.26 -44.19
N ASN A 114 5.99 -33.21 -44.14
CA ASN A 114 6.12 -34.50 -44.83
C ASN A 114 6.24 -34.34 -46.36
N TRP A 115 5.50 -33.41 -46.94
CA TRP A 115 5.59 -33.10 -48.36
C TRP A 115 6.94 -32.47 -48.72
N LEU A 116 7.43 -31.50 -47.94
CA LEU A 116 8.74 -30.85 -48.11
C LEU A 116 9.92 -31.83 -47.97
N ALA A 117 9.76 -32.91 -47.21
CA ALA A 117 10.76 -33.95 -47.06
C ALA A 117 10.90 -34.86 -48.31
N THR A 118 10.01 -34.73 -49.31
CA THR A 118 9.98 -35.64 -50.47
C THR A 118 9.94 -34.92 -51.83
N GLY A 119 10.96 -35.17 -52.66
CA GLY A 119 11.08 -34.58 -54.00
C GLY A 119 11.91 -33.30 -54.00
N SER A 120 11.68 -32.43 -54.99
CA SER A 120 12.41 -31.17 -55.14
C SER A 120 11.56 -30.11 -55.87
N ASN A 121 12.09 -28.87 -55.96
CA ASN A 121 11.45 -27.72 -56.62
C ASN A 121 10.06 -27.39 -56.03
N HIS A 122 9.97 -27.43 -54.69
CA HIS A 122 8.75 -27.11 -53.96
C HIS A 122 8.44 -25.61 -54.07
N GLN A 123 7.23 -25.30 -54.53
CA GLN A 123 6.71 -23.96 -54.66
C GLN A 123 5.32 -23.89 -54.01
N ALA A 124 5.06 -22.85 -53.23
CA ALA A 124 3.76 -22.59 -52.61
C ALA A 124 3.22 -21.23 -53.02
N THR A 125 1.92 -21.06 -52.83
CA THR A 125 1.26 -19.75 -52.94
C THR A 125 0.47 -19.53 -51.67
N ILE A 126 0.82 -18.49 -50.94
CA ILE A 126 -0.02 -17.91 -49.90
C ILE A 126 -0.93 -16.93 -50.64
N THR A 127 -2.21 -17.24 -50.72
CA THR A 127 -3.19 -16.33 -51.31
C THR A 127 -3.41 -15.13 -50.38
N PRO A 128 -3.71 -13.93 -50.90
CA PRO A 128 -4.19 -12.83 -50.07
C PRO A 128 -5.37 -13.30 -49.20
N ALA A 129 -5.41 -12.85 -47.95
CA ALA A 129 -6.53 -13.15 -47.07
C ALA A 129 -7.85 -12.74 -47.75
N SER A 130 -8.78 -13.69 -47.87
CA SER A 130 -10.14 -13.38 -48.29
C SER A 130 -10.84 -12.73 -47.10
N GLY A 131 -10.86 -11.39 -47.06
CA GLY A 131 -11.62 -10.67 -46.04
C GLY A 131 -13.04 -11.24 -45.93
N GLY A 132 -13.48 -11.55 -44.72
CA GLY A 132 -14.76 -12.21 -44.45
C GLY A 132 -14.98 -12.41 -42.96
N ILE A 133 -16.24 -12.61 -42.57
CA ILE A 133 -16.64 -12.96 -41.20
C ILE A 133 -16.87 -14.47 -41.18
N THR A 134 -16.12 -15.18 -40.35
CA THR A 134 -16.37 -16.59 -40.04
C THR A 134 -17.02 -16.65 -38.66
N ILE A 135 -18.18 -17.29 -38.56
CA ILE A 135 -18.86 -17.53 -37.28
C ILE A 135 -18.63 -19.00 -36.94
N ASP A 136 -17.89 -19.25 -35.86
CA ASP A 136 -17.65 -20.59 -35.32
C ASP A 136 -18.21 -20.67 -33.91
N GLU A 137 -19.40 -21.25 -33.80
CA GLU A 137 -20.10 -21.42 -32.53
C GLU A 137 -19.33 -22.32 -31.54
N SER A 138 -18.41 -23.17 -32.02
CA SER A 138 -17.60 -24.03 -31.15
C SER A 138 -16.53 -23.27 -30.36
N ARG A 139 -16.29 -22.00 -30.71
CA ARG A 139 -15.34 -21.09 -30.03
C ARG A 139 -16.04 -20.02 -29.20
N ALA A 140 -17.38 -20.03 -29.13
CA ALA A 140 -18.15 -19.07 -28.34
C ALA A 140 -18.34 -19.59 -26.91
N ASP A 141 -18.59 -18.67 -25.97
CA ASP A 141 -18.96 -18.99 -24.58
C ASP A 141 -17.96 -19.83 -23.79
N ILE A 142 -16.68 -19.69 -24.13
CA ILE A 142 -15.54 -20.26 -23.40
C ILE A 142 -14.89 -19.13 -22.60
N ILE A 143 -14.71 -19.29 -21.29
CA ILE A 143 -13.96 -18.31 -20.50
C ILE A 143 -12.48 -18.38 -20.90
N ALA A 144 -11.85 -17.22 -21.11
CA ALA A 144 -10.43 -17.16 -21.43
C ALA A 144 -9.58 -17.72 -20.28
N ASP A 145 -8.49 -18.41 -20.62
CA ASP A 145 -7.49 -18.93 -19.67
C ASP A 145 -6.92 -17.81 -18.78
N PHE A 146 -6.63 -16.64 -19.36
CA PHE A 146 -6.11 -15.47 -18.64
C PHE A 146 -7.16 -14.73 -17.79
N SER A 147 -8.45 -15.11 -17.84
CA SER A 147 -9.48 -14.41 -17.06
C SER A 147 -9.32 -14.74 -15.58
N SER A 148 -9.09 -13.72 -14.74
CA SER A 148 -9.00 -13.90 -13.28
C SER A 148 -10.29 -14.49 -12.69
N ARG A 149 -10.14 -15.29 -11.64
CA ARG A 149 -11.22 -16.05 -10.98
C ARG A 149 -11.45 -15.58 -9.57
N GLY A 150 -12.68 -15.69 -9.09
CA GLY A 150 -12.99 -15.51 -7.66
C GLY A 150 -12.61 -16.73 -6.82
N PRO A 151 -12.97 -16.74 -5.52
CA PRO A 151 -13.73 -15.70 -4.80
C PRO A 151 -12.91 -14.44 -4.51
N ASN A 152 -13.59 -13.35 -4.15
CA ASN A 152 -12.92 -12.21 -3.53
C ASN A 152 -12.49 -12.59 -2.11
N SER A 153 -11.20 -12.49 -1.80
CA SER A 153 -10.61 -12.86 -0.51
C SER A 153 -10.85 -11.83 0.60
N SER A 154 -11.18 -10.58 0.25
CA SER A 154 -11.34 -9.48 1.21
C SER A 154 -12.80 -9.24 1.62
N VAL A 155 -13.76 -9.53 0.74
CA VAL A 155 -15.19 -9.30 0.98
C VAL A 155 -16.06 -10.38 0.33
N SER A 156 -17.11 -10.81 1.03
CA SER A 156 -18.08 -11.77 0.50
C SER A 156 -18.99 -11.16 -0.59
N THR A 157 -18.44 -11.00 -1.79
CA THR A 157 -19.14 -10.56 -3.01
C THR A 157 -18.81 -11.49 -4.18
N LEU A 158 -19.68 -11.51 -5.18
CA LEU A 158 -19.44 -12.27 -6.40
C LEU A 158 -18.40 -11.55 -7.27
N THR A 159 -17.25 -12.18 -7.48
CA THR A 159 -16.19 -11.70 -8.39
C THR A 159 -15.76 -12.85 -9.31
N PRO A 160 -15.66 -12.62 -10.64
CA PRO A 160 -16.14 -11.44 -11.36
C PRO A 160 -17.67 -11.30 -11.26
N HIS A 161 -18.22 -10.13 -11.58
CA HIS A 161 -19.68 -9.91 -11.54
C HIS A 161 -20.39 -10.46 -12.78
N LEU A 162 -19.75 -10.42 -13.95
CA LEU A 162 -20.35 -10.67 -15.27
C LEU A 162 -19.25 -10.98 -16.29
N SER A 163 -19.57 -11.72 -17.35
CA SER A 163 -18.67 -11.96 -18.49
C SER A 163 -19.11 -11.20 -19.74
N ALA A 164 -18.14 -10.87 -20.60
CA ALA A 164 -18.35 -10.25 -21.91
C ALA A 164 -17.26 -10.68 -22.91
N PRO A 165 -17.45 -10.50 -24.23
CA PRO A 165 -16.45 -10.85 -25.22
C PRO A 165 -15.14 -10.06 -25.02
N GLY A 166 -14.02 -10.78 -24.88
CA GLY A 166 -12.71 -10.17 -24.62
C GLY A 166 -11.53 -10.87 -25.31
N VAL A 167 -11.79 -11.80 -26.25
CA VAL A 167 -10.74 -12.53 -26.98
C VAL A 167 -10.84 -12.20 -28.46
N ASP A 168 -9.71 -11.88 -29.09
CA ASP A 168 -9.59 -11.52 -30.50
C ASP A 168 -10.57 -10.41 -30.92
N ILE A 169 -10.64 -9.33 -30.13
CA ILE A 169 -11.51 -8.18 -30.39
C ILE A 169 -10.87 -7.26 -31.43
N TYR A 170 -11.53 -7.11 -32.58
CA TYR A 170 -11.13 -6.19 -33.63
C TYR A 170 -11.61 -4.76 -33.33
N ALA A 171 -10.69 -3.85 -33.05
CA ALA A 171 -11.00 -2.46 -32.68
C ALA A 171 -10.00 -1.48 -33.27
N ALA A 172 -10.31 -0.18 -33.20
CA ALA A 172 -9.42 0.88 -33.66
C ALA A 172 -8.10 0.84 -32.88
N TYR A 173 -6.99 1.14 -33.58
CA TYR A 173 -5.65 1.09 -33.03
C TYR A 173 -4.83 2.28 -33.55
N SER A 174 -3.83 2.71 -32.78
CA SER A 174 -3.03 3.88 -33.16
C SER A 174 -1.93 3.50 -34.12
N ASP A 175 -1.84 4.24 -35.23
CA ASP A 175 -0.71 4.17 -36.17
C ASP A 175 0.61 4.66 -35.54
N GLU A 176 0.52 5.55 -34.56
CA GLU A 176 1.65 6.20 -33.89
C GLU A 176 1.60 5.85 -32.39
N GLN A 177 2.58 5.09 -31.90
CA GLN A 177 2.70 4.71 -30.49
C GLN A 177 4.00 5.25 -29.89
N TYR A 178 4.03 6.56 -29.62
CA TYR A 178 5.21 7.24 -29.07
C TYR A 178 5.73 6.54 -27.80
N GLY A 179 6.93 5.99 -27.84
CA GLY A 179 7.54 5.23 -26.72
C GLY A 179 7.35 3.71 -26.78
N HIS A 180 6.51 3.22 -27.69
CA HIS A 180 6.31 1.80 -28.05
C HIS A 180 6.44 1.60 -29.56
N ASP A 181 7.34 2.36 -30.20
CA ASP A 181 7.52 2.36 -31.65
C ASP A 181 8.08 1.00 -32.12
N GLU A 182 7.17 0.07 -32.47
CA GLU A 182 7.50 -1.16 -33.19
C GLU A 182 8.32 -0.80 -34.45
N THR A 183 9.54 -1.32 -34.56
CA THR A 183 10.46 -1.03 -35.68
C THR A 183 10.10 -1.75 -36.99
N GLY A 184 8.83 -2.17 -37.14
CA GLY A 184 8.31 -2.90 -38.29
C GLY A 184 7.09 -2.23 -38.94
N PRO A 185 6.69 -2.64 -40.16
CA PRO A 185 5.53 -2.08 -40.82
C PRO A 185 4.25 -2.56 -40.16
N SER A 186 3.71 -1.84 -39.17
CA SER A 186 2.29 -1.98 -38.84
C SER A 186 1.68 -0.76 -38.12
N PRO A 187 1.74 0.46 -38.69
CA PRO A 187 0.63 1.37 -38.47
C PRO A 187 -0.61 0.70 -39.07
N ALA A 188 -1.50 0.23 -38.21
CA ALA A 188 -2.79 -0.28 -38.61
C ALA A 188 -3.86 0.51 -37.84
N ASP A 189 -4.77 1.15 -38.58
CA ASP A 189 -5.94 1.83 -38.03
C ASP A 189 -6.78 0.92 -37.12
N TYR A 190 -6.60 -0.40 -37.21
CA TYR A 190 -7.31 -1.42 -36.44
C TYR A 190 -6.42 -2.63 -36.13
N ALA A 191 -6.64 -3.24 -34.96
CA ALA A 191 -5.94 -4.44 -34.51
C ALA A 191 -6.88 -5.42 -33.78
N TYR A 192 -6.45 -6.66 -33.65
CA TYR A 192 -7.07 -7.67 -32.79
C TYR A 192 -6.34 -7.70 -31.44
N LEU A 193 -7.06 -7.55 -30.34
CA LEU A 193 -6.51 -7.64 -28.98
C LEU A 193 -7.38 -8.53 -28.10
N SER A 194 -6.75 -9.12 -27.08
CA SER A 194 -7.40 -9.97 -26.09
C SER A 194 -7.12 -9.44 -24.69
N GLY A 195 -8.09 -9.57 -23.79
CA GLY A 195 -7.98 -9.14 -22.41
C GLY A 195 -9.35 -8.87 -21.78
N THR A 196 -9.41 -8.92 -20.45
CA THR A 196 -10.55 -8.37 -19.69
C THR A 196 -10.68 -6.85 -19.92
N SER A 197 -9.57 -6.16 -20.23
CA SER A 197 -9.52 -4.80 -20.76
C SER A 197 -10.36 -4.60 -22.03
N MET A 198 -10.50 -5.63 -22.88
CA MET A 198 -11.36 -5.60 -24.07
C MET A 198 -12.81 -5.98 -23.74
N ALA A 199 -13.05 -6.83 -22.73
CA ALA A 199 -14.39 -7.15 -22.24
C ALA A 199 -15.07 -5.97 -21.52
N SER A 200 -14.31 -5.19 -20.75
CA SER A 200 -14.80 -4.02 -20.01
C SER A 200 -15.56 -2.99 -20.86
N PRO A 201 -15.05 -2.50 -22.02
CA PRO A 201 -15.76 -1.53 -22.85
C PRO A 201 -17.03 -2.09 -23.49
N PHE A 202 -17.13 -3.42 -23.69
CA PHE A 202 -18.38 -4.07 -24.10
C PHE A 202 -19.47 -3.90 -23.02
N VAL A 203 -19.13 -4.13 -21.75
CA VAL A 203 -20.03 -3.91 -20.61
C VAL A 203 -20.39 -2.43 -20.45
N ALA A 204 -19.42 -1.52 -20.58
CA ALA A 204 -19.66 -0.09 -20.51
C ALA A 204 -20.61 0.40 -21.63
N GLY A 205 -20.42 -0.09 -22.86
CA GLY A 205 -21.32 0.18 -23.99
C GLY A 205 -22.72 -0.39 -23.77
N ALA A 206 -22.82 -1.61 -23.26
CA ALA A 206 -24.10 -2.22 -22.87
C ALA A 206 -24.83 -1.39 -21.81
N ALA A 207 -24.13 -0.98 -20.74
CA ALA A 207 -24.67 -0.14 -19.69
C ALA A 207 -25.16 1.21 -20.23
N ALA A 208 -24.42 1.84 -21.15
CA ALA A 208 -24.85 3.09 -21.79
C ALA A 208 -26.12 2.92 -22.65
N LEU A 209 -26.26 1.80 -23.38
CA LEU A 209 -27.47 1.49 -24.15
C LEU A 209 -28.68 1.26 -23.24
N ILE A 210 -28.49 0.55 -22.13
CA ILE A 210 -29.55 0.30 -21.13
C ILE A 210 -29.93 1.61 -20.45
N ALA A 211 -28.96 2.43 -20.01
CA ALA A 211 -29.22 3.74 -19.42
C ALA A 211 -29.92 4.70 -20.39
N ASN A 212 -29.66 4.60 -21.70
CA ASN A 212 -30.42 5.38 -22.69
C ASN A 212 -31.85 4.84 -22.88
N ALA A 213 -32.06 3.53 -22.82
CA ALA A 213 -33.39 2.92 -22.91
C ALA A 213 -34.23 3.16 -21.65
N HIS A 214 -33.58 3.24 -20.49
CA HIS A 214 -34.15 3.44 -19.15
C HIS A 214 -33.40 4.56 -18.41
N SER A 215 -33.64 5.80 -18.84
CA SER A 215 -32.93 6.98 -18.32
C SER A 215 -33.19 7.30 -16.85
N ASP A 216 -34.17 6.65 -16.24
CA ASP A 216 -34.54 6.74 -14.85
C ASP A 216 -33.90 5.66 -13.97
N TRP A 217 -33.27 4.63 -14.55
CA TRP A 217 -32.60 3.59 -13.79
C TRP A 217 -31.28 4.09 -13.20
N THR A 218 -30.99 3.65 -11.98
CA THR A 218 -29.68 3.88 -11.35
C THR A 218 -28.60 3.00 -11.98
N VAL A 219 -27.34 3.29 -11.67
CA VAL A 219 -26.20 2.44 -12.08
C VAL A 219 -26.37 1.01 -11.57
N ASP A 220 -26.87 0.84 -10.35
CA ASP A 220 -27.12 -0.46 -9.74
C ASP A 220 -28.27 -1.22 -10.39
N GLU A 221 -29.32 -0.54 -10.82
CA GLU A 221 -30.43 -1.15 -11.57
C GLU A 221 -29.98 -1.61 -12.96
N VAL A 222 -29.12 -0.83 -13.63
CA VAL A 222 -28.49 -1.24 -14.91
C VAL A 222 -27.60 -2.47 -14.72
N ARG A 223 -26.75 -2.48 -13.68
CA ARG A 223 -25.92 -3.63 -13.33
C ARG A 223 -26.78 -4.85 -12.98
N SER A 224 -27.85 -4.64 -12.22
CA SER A 224 -28.81 -5.68 -11.86
C SER A 224 -29.46 -6.30 -13.08
N ALA A 225 -29.94 -5.49 -14.02
CA ALA A 225 -30.53 -6.00 -15.25
C ALA A 225 -29.51 -6.85 -16.05
N LEU A 226 -28.28 -6.37 -16.21
CA LEU A 226 -27.22 -7.10 -16.91
C LEU A 226 -26.93 -8.46 -16.28
N MET A 227 -26.82 -8.52 -14.96
CA MET A 227 -26.50 -9.75 -14.22
C MET A 227 -27.68 -10.72 -14.20
N LEU A 228 -28.87 -10.23 -13.87
CA LEU A 228 -30.07 -11.06 -13.74
C LEU A 228 -30.51 -11.69 -15.07
N THR A 229 -30.16 -11.11 -16.22
CA THR A 229 -30.52 -11.64 -17.56
C THR A 229 -29.38 -12.31 -18.32
N ALA A 230 -28.21 -12.46 -17.68
CA ALA A 230 -27.02 -13.00 -18.33
C ALA A 230 -27.20 -14.46 -18.81
N ASN A 231 -26.46 -14.87 -19.83
CA ASN A 231 -26.43 -16.27 -20.25
C ASN A 231 -25.45 -17.04 -19.36
N THR A 232 -25.93 -18.10 -18.68
CA THR A 232 -25.10 -18.93 -17.79
C THR A 232 -24.48 -20.15 -18.48
N ALA A 233 -24.76 -20.38 -19.77
CA ALA A 233 -24.27 -21.54 -20.51
C ALA A 233 -22.86 -21.30 -21.07
N LEU A 234 -21.88 -21.20 -20.16
CA LEU A 234 -20.46 -21.02 -20.50
C LEU A 234 -19.65 -22.24 -20.06
N THR A 235 -18.55 -22.50 -20.75
CA THR A 235 -17.54 -23.48 -20.35
C THR A 235 -16.30 -22.81 -19.79
N THR A 236 -15.52 -23.53 -19.00
CA THR A 236 -14.18 -23.10 -18.60
C THR A 236 -13.25 -23.05 -19.81
N ASP A 237 -12.01 -22.65 -19.58
CA ASP A 237 -10.92 -22.52 -20.55
C ASP A 237 -10.60 -23.81 -21.34
N ASP A 238 -10.97 -24.98 -20.81
CA ASP A 238 -10.85 -26.27 -21.50
C ASP A 238 -11.89 -26.46 -22.64
N GLY A 239 -12.89 -25.58 -22.74
CA GLY A 239 -13.98 -25.65 -23.71
C GLY A 239 -14.97 -26.80 -23.50
N GLN A 240 -14.94 -27.47 -22.35
CA GLN A 240 -15.70 -28.69 -22.06
C GLN A 240 -16.42 -28.64 -20.70
N SER A 241 -15.73 -28.24 -19.65
CA SER A 241 -16.24 -28.18 -18.29
C SER A 241 -17.16 -26.97 -18.13
N ILE A 242 -18.24 -27.09 -17.35
CA ILE A 242 -19.17 -25.97 -17.12
C ILE A 242 -18.46 -24.93 -16.24
N ALA A 243 -18.46 -23.67 -16.67
CA ALA A 243 -17.95 -22.55 -15.88
C ALA A 243 -18.84 -22.32 -14.65
N ASP A 244 -18.25 -22.07 -13.48
CA ASP A 244 -19.00 -21.75 -12.27
C ASP A 244 -19.12 -20.24 -12.02
N TRP A 245 -19.77 -19.84 -10.92
CA TRP A 245 -20.01 -18.41 -10.62
C TRP A 245 -18.71 -17.62 -10.39
N PHE A 246 -17.64 -18.25 -9.92
CA PHE A 246 -16.34 -17.62 -9.73
C PHE A 246 -15.50 -17.61 -11.02
N ASP A 247 -15.93 -18.36 -12.04
CA ASP A 247 -15.42 -18.28 -13.41
C ASP A 247 -16.07 -17.17 -14.23
N MET A 248 -17.40 -17.12 -14.24
CA MET A 248 -18.18 -16.29 -15.18
C MET A 248 -19.02 -15.19 -14.53
N GLY A 249 -19.02 -15.09 -13.20
CA GLY A 249 -19.95 -14.23 -12.47
C GLY A 249 -21.39 -14.66 -12.70
N ALA A 250 -22.27 -13.71 -12.98
CA ALA A 250 -23.65 -14.00 -13.35
C ALA A 250 -23.78 -14.63 -14.76
N GLY A 251 -22.72 -14.65 -15.58
CA GLY A 251 -22.71 -15.18 -16.94
C GLY A 251 -22.40 -14.13 -18.01
N ARG A 252 -22.52 -14.49 -19.30
CA ARG A 252 -22.29 -13.57 -20.41
C ARG A 252 -23.44 -12.57 -20.55
N MET A 253 -23.14 -11.28 -20.59
CA MET A 253 -24.12 -10.22 -20.77
C MET A 253 -25.01 -10.38 -22.02
N GLN A 254 -26.28 -9.96 -21.92
CA GLN A 254 -27.25 -9.95 -23.02
C GLN A 254 -28.03 -8.62 -23.03
N VAL A 255 -27.65 -7.69 -23.90
CA VAL A 255 -28.20 -6.31 -23.91
C VAL A 255 -29.69 -6.30 -24.24
N ASP A 256 -30.12 -7.13 -25.19
CA ASP A 256 -31.50 -7.26 -25.63
C ASP A 256 -32.43 -7.79 -24.53
N ALA A 257 -31.92 -8.71 -23.70
CA ALA A 257 -32.62 -9.22 -22.51
C ALA A 257 -32.58 -8.20 -21.36
N ALA A 258 -31.43 -7.59 -21.07
CA ALA A 258 -31.26 -6.64 -19.97
C ALA A 258 -32.17 -5.41 -20.11
N ILE A 259 -32.31 -4.87 -21.32
CA ILE A 259 -33.27 -3.77 -21.61
C ILE A 259 -34.71 -4.20 -21.31
N GLN A 260 -35.03 -5.49 -21.38
CA GLN A 260 -36.37 -6.02 -21.11
C GLN A 260 -36.51 -6.59 -19.69
N SER A 261 -35.52 -6.39 -18.81
CA SER A 261 -35.56 -6.95 -17.46
C SER A 261 -36.83 -6.52 -16.74
N SER A 262 -37.60 -7.50 -16.26
CA SER A 262 -38.89 -7.28 -15.59
C SER A 262 -38.73 -6.96 -14.09
N LEU A 263 -37.55 -7.23 -13.53
CA LEU A 263 -37.15 -6.88 -12.17
C LEU A 263 -35.76 -6.25 -12.19
N VAL A 264 -35.53 -5.29 -11.32
CA VAL A 264 -34.22 -4.70 -11.04
C VAL A 264 -33.98 -4.62 -9.54
N MET A 265 -32.72 -4.53 -9.16
CA MET A 265 -32.26 -4.37 -7.79
C MET A 265 -31.47 -3.08 -7.73
N ASN A 266 -31.81 -2.23 -6.77
CA ASN A 266 -31.13 -0.96 -6.56
C ASN A 266 -30.31 -1.01 -5.26
N GLU A 267 -29.18 -0.31 -5.27
CA GLU A 267 -28.39 -0.02 -4.09
C GLU A 267 -27.96 1.46 -4.10
N THR A 268 -27.55 1.98 -2.95
CA THR A 268 -27.16 3.39 -2.78
C THR A 268 -25.69 3.51 -2.37
N THR A 269 -25.08 4.62 -2.75
CA THR A 269 -23.71 4.98 -2.30
C THR A 269 -23.60 4.98 -0.78
N ALA A 270 -24.62 5.46 -0.06
CA ALA A 270 -24.66 5.47 1.39
C ALA A 270 -24.61 4.06 1.99
N ALA A 271 -25.35 3.10 1.41
CA ALA A 271 -25.31 1.71 1.83
C ALA A 271 -23.97 1.05 1.53
N TYR A 272 -23.37 1.32 0.37
CA TYR A 272 -21.99 0.88 0.07
C TYR A 272 -20.99 1.36 1.12
N ARG A 273 -21.07 2.62 1.54
CA ARG A 273 -20.23 3.16 2.61
C ARG A 273 -20.52 2.51 3.97
N ALA A 274 -21.80 2.32 4.30
CA ALA A 274 -22.22 1.66 5.53
C ALA A 274 -21.81 0.18 5.60
N ALA A 275 -21.64 -0.46 4.44
CA ALA A 275 -21.22 -1.85 4.30
C ALA A 275 -19.70 -2.02 4.22
N ASN A 276 -18.90 -0.95 4.32
CA ASN A 276 -17.43 -1.02 4.22
C ASN A 276 -16.82 -1.76 5.43
N PRO A 277 -16.17 -2.93 5.25
CA PRO A 277 -15.57 -3.70 6.35
C PRO A 277 -14.49 -2.95 7.12
N ALA A 278 -13.73 -2.07 6.45
CA ALA A 278 -12.69 -1.27 7.11
C ALA A 278 -13.29 -0.33 8.17
N LEU A 279 -14.59 -0.03 8.08
CA LEU A 279 -15.34 0.78 9.04
C LEU A 279 -16.24 -0.06 9.96
N GLY A 280 -16.11 -1.39 9.93
CA GLY A 280 -16.98 -2.33 10.66
C GLY A 280 -18.35 -2.56 9.99
N GLY A 281 -18.51 -2.16 8.73
CA GLY A 281 -19.69 -2.41 7.92
C GLY A 281 -19.79 -3.85 7.42
N GLU A 282 -21.00 -4.28 7.05
CA GLU A 282 -21.30 -5.65 6.62
C GLU A 282 -21.65 -5.71 5.11
N PRO A 283 -20.74 -6.15 4.22
CA PRO A 283 -20.99 -6.28 2.78
C PRO A 283 -22.21 -7.12 2.42
N ARG A 284 -22.52 -8.15 3.22
CA ARG A 284 -23.67 -9.04 2.96
C ARG A 284 -25.02 -8.33 3.04
N SER A 285 -25.06 -7.14 3.65
CA SER A 285 -26.24 -6.28 3.75
C SER A 285 -26.64 -5.63 2.42
N LEU A 286 -25.73 -5.59 1.43
CA LEU A 286 -25.96 -4.91 0.16
C LEU A 286 -26.99 -5.65 -0.70
N ASN A 287 -27.84 -4.88 -1.37
CA ASN A 287 -28.88 -5.35 -2.27
C ASN A 287 -28.35 -5.61 -3.70
N VAL A 288 -27.29 -6.42 -3.81
CA VAL A 288 -26.64 -6.75 -5.08
C VAL A 288 -27.24 -8.02 -5.73
N PRO A 289 -27.19 -8.15 -7.06
CA PRO A 289 -27.78 -9.28 -7.82
C PRO A 289 -26.94 -10.57 -7.75
N ALA A 290 -26.47 -10.92 -6.55
CA ALA A 290 -25.86 -12.21 -6.21
C ALA A 290 -25.97 -12.45 -4.70
N VAL A 291 -25.92 -13.70 -4.26
CA VAL A 291 -25.84 -14.09 -2.85
C VAL A 291 -24.55 -14.88 -2.67
N VAL A 292 -23.54 -14.26 -2.05
CA VAL A 292 -22.24 -14.86 -1.79
C VAL A 292 -21.88 -14.71 -0.32
N ASP A 293 -21.42 -15.78 0.31
CA ASP A 293 -20.85 -15.75 1.66
C ASP A 293 -19.65 -16.70 1.76
N THR A 294 -18.49 -16.14 2.04
CA THR A 294 -17.24 -16.90 2.16
C THR A 294 -17.06 -17.52 3.53
N ASN A 295 -17.99 -17.30 4.48
CA ASN A 295 -17.93 -17.85 5.82
C ASN A 295 -19.32 -18.26 6.34
N CYS A 296 -20.03 -19.11 5.58
CA CYS A 296 -21.38 -19.50 5.96
C CYS A 296 -21.40 -20.67 6.96
N PHE A 297 -21.65 -20.33 8.22
CA PHE A 297 -21.81 -21.29 9.31
C PHE A 297 -23.21 -21.94 9.32
N ASN A 298 -23.27 -23.24 9.03
CA ASN A 298 -24.48 -24.10 8.98
C ASN A 298 -25.63 -23.61 8.09
N ARG A 299 -26.26 -22.51 8.46
CA ARG A 299 -27.39 -21.93 7.74
C ARG A 299 -27.30 -20.42 7.79
N CYS A 300 -27.30 -19.81 6.61
CA CYS A 300 -27.16 -18.38 6.44
C CYS A 300 -28.31 -17.84 5.61
N SER A 301 -28.71 -16.61 5.87
CA SER A 301 -29.87 -16.02 5.24
C SER A 301 -29.61 -14.57 4.85
N TRP A 302 -30.00 -14.22 3.64
CA TRP A 302 -29.83 -12.89 3.08
C TRP A 302 -31.15 -12.35 2.58
N THR A 303 -31.22 -11.04 2.61
CA THR A 303 -32.32 -10.29 2.06
C THR A 303 -31.90 -9.66 0.74
N ARG A 304 -32.75 -9.79 -0.27
CA ARG A 304 -32.66 -9.09 -1.56
C ARG A 304 -33.99 -8.42 -1.84
N THR A 305 -33.96 -7.16 -2.25
CA THR A 305 -35.15 -6.40 -2.64
C THR A 305 -35.15 -6.21 -4.15
N VAL A 306 -36.17 -6.76 -4.80
CA VAL A 306 -36.39 -6.60 -6.24
C VAL A 306 -37.52 -5.59 -6.47
N THR A 307 -37.40 -4.76 -7.49
CA THR A 307 -38.41 -3.77 -7.91
C THR A 307 -38.90 -4.11 -9.31
N ALA A 308 -40.22 -4.13 -9.49
CA ALA A 308 -40.86 -4.42 -10.76
C ALA A 308 -40.72 -3.24 -11.74
N THR A 309 -40.23 -3.49 -12.94
CA THR A 309 -40.12 -2.50 -14.02
C THR A 309 -41.42 -2.43 -14.86
N GLN A 310 -42.29 -3.41 -14.69
CA GLN A 310 -43.61 -3.52 -15.32
C GLN A 310 -44.57 -4.33 -14.43
N ASP A 311 -45.87 -4.23 -14.68
CA ASP A 311 -46.86 -5.09 -14.04
C ASP A 311 -46.60 -6.57 -14.38
N GLY A 312 -46.57 -7.44 -13.38
CA GLY A 312 -46.29 -8.85 -13.62
C GLY A 312 -46.44 -9.76 -12.41
N SER A 313 -46.33 -11.06 -12.69
CA SER A 313 -46.18 -12.12 -11.70
C SER A 313 -44.87 -12.87 -11.95
N TRP A 314 -44.20 -13.28 -10.87
CA TRP A 314 -42.95 -14.03 -10.89
C TRP A 314 -43.06 -15.28 -10.03
N SER A 315 -42.45 -16.37 -10.50
CA SER A 315 -42.32 -17.64 -9.79
C SER A 315 -40.85 -17.97 -9.62
N LEU A 316 -40.45 -18.34 -8.40
CA LEU A 316 -39.05 -18.58 -8.04
C LEU A 316 -38.84 -20.07 -7.76
N GLN A 317 -37.80 -20.63 -8.37
CA GLN A 317 -37.35 -21.99 -8.14
C GLN A 317 -35.86 -21.97 -7.80
N THR A 318 -35.44 -22.80 -6.83
CA THR A 318 -34.02 -22.95 -6.51
C THR A 318 -33.46 -24.23 -7.12
N ARG A 319 -32.19 -24.18 -7.54
CA ARG A 319 -31.40 -25.34 -7.94
C ARG A 319 -30.10 -25.36 -7.18
N SER A 320 -29.79 -26.51 -6.58
CA SER A 320 -28.45 -26.82 -6.07
C SER A 320 -27.58 -27.31 -7.22
N LEU A 321 -26.42 -26.69 -7.39
CA LEU A 321 -25.43 -27.08 -8.39
C LEU A 321 -24.32 -27.94 -7.78
N SER A 322 -24.10 -27.81 -6.47
CA SER A 322 -23.20 -28.66 -5.69
C SER A 322 -23.97 -29.74 -4.91
N PRO A 323 -23.40 -30.95 -4.74
CA PRO A 323 -23.95 -31.94 -3.81
C PRO A 323 -23.90 -31.40 -2.37
N ASP A 324 -24.85 -31.83 -1.53
CA ASP A 324 -24.92 -31.49 -0.10
C ASP A 324 -25.03 -29.98 0.24
N PHE A 325 -25.28 -29.13 -0.77
CA PHE A 325 -25.57 -27.71 -0.63
C PHE A 325 -27.05 -27.44 -0.93
N GLU A 326 -27.82 -26.90 0.01
CA GLU A 326 -29.25 -26.61 -0.20
C GLU A 326 -29.53 -25.11 -0.24
N VAL A 327 -30.35 -24.68 -1.21
CA VAL A 327 -30.79 -23.29 -1.36
C VAL A 327 -32.31 -23.23 -1.33
N SER A 328 -32.86 -22.29 -0.57
CA SER A 328 -34.29 -21.99 -0.53
C SER A 328 -34.54 -20.48 -0.64
N VAL A 329 -35.71 -20.11 -1.14
CA VAL A 329 -36.12 -18.70 -1.30
C VAL A 329 -37.56 -18.50 -0.88
N THR A 330 -37.86 -17.37 -0.23
CA THR A 330 -39.21 -16.98 0.17
C THR A 330 -39.48 -15.51 -0.15
N PRO A 331 -40.65 -15.14 -0.71
CA PRO A 331 -41.73 -16.03 -1.17
C PRO A 331 -41.36 -16.74 -2.48
N ALA A 332 -41.95 -17.93 -2.71
CA ALA A 332 -41.75 -18.69 -3.95
C ALA A 332 -42.50 -18.11 -5.16
N SER A 333 -43.41 -17.15 -4.96
CA SER A 333 -44.03 -16.38 -6.04
C SER A 333 -44.63 -15.08 -5.50
N PHE A 334 -44.76 -14.08 -6.36
CA PHE A 334 -45.37 -12.79 -6.03
C PHE A 334 -45.93 -12.09 -7.28
N THR A 335 -46.70 -11.03 -7.07
CA THR A 335 -47.26 -10.16 -8.12
C THR A 335 -47.09 -8.72 -7.68
N LEU A 336 -46.59 -7.89 -8.57
CA LEU A 336 -46.29 -6.48 -8.32
C LEU A 336 -46.84 -5.64 -9.47
N ALA A 337 -47.30 -4.45 -9.13
CA ALA A 337 -47.43 -3.37 -10.11
C ALA A 337 -46.05 -2.75 -10.38
N GLN A 338 -45.89 -2.11 -11.52
CA GLN A 338 -44.69 -1.34 -11.86
C GLN A 338 -44.30 -0.38 -10.71
N GLY A 339 -43.03 -0.35 -10.36
CA GLY A 339 -42.44 0.46 -9.29
C GLY A 339 -42.66 -0.08 -7.88
N GLN A 340 -43.40 -1.18 -7.69
CA GLN A 340 -43.49 -1.85 -6.40
C GLN A 340 -42.30 -2.79 -6.20
N SER A 341 -41.90 -2.96 -4.94
CA SER A 341 -40.80 -3.84 -4.56
C SER A 341 -41.27 -5.04 -3.75
N GLN A 342 -40.54 -6.15 -3.87
CA GLN A 342 -40.69 -7.36 -3.07
C GLN A 342 -39.36 -7.70 -2.42
N GLN A 343 -39.42 -8.04 -1.14
CA GLN A 343 -38.29 -8.60 -0.42
C GLN A 343 -38.24 -10.12 -0.60
N LEU A 344 -37.08 -10.63 -0.96
CA LEU A 344 -36.73 -12.04 -1.08
C LEU A 344 -35.79 -12.42 0.05
N THR A 345 -36.11 -13.48 0.77
CA THR A 345 -35.21 -14.11 1.74
C THR A 345 -34.63 -15.35 1.09
N VAL A 346 -33.33 -15.32 0.79
CA VAL A 346 -32.58 -16.49 0.30
C VAL A 346 -31.89 -17.12 1.49
N THR A 347 -32.05 -18.43 1.67
CA THR A 347 -31.45 -19.18 2.76
C THR A 347 -30.63 -20.32 2.18
N ILE A 348 -29.36 -20.39 2.59
CA ILE A 348 -28.41 -21.42 2.22
C ILE A 348 -28.20 -22.33 3.44
N ASP A 349 -28.15 -23.64 3.19
CA ASP A 349 -27.77 -24.65 4.17
C ASP A 349 -26.44 -25.30 3.73
N THR A 350 -25.40 -25.10 4.53
CA THR A 350 -24.05 -25.64 4.39
C THR A 350 -23.76 -26.75 5.38
N SER A 351 -24.71 -27.16 6.24
CA SER A 351 -24.44 -28.04 7.39
C SER A 351 -23.97 -29.46 7.02
N ARG A 352 -24.02 -29.82 5.73
CA ARG A 352 -23.61 -31.13 5.19
C ARG A 352 -22.33 -31.04 4.35
N LEU A 353 -21.81 -29.84 4.12
CA LEU A 353 -20.52 -29.61 3.49
C LEU A 353 -19.40 -29.69 4.54
N GLY A 354 -18.21 -30.08 4.11
CA GLY A 354 -17.02 -29.98 4.96
C GLY A 354 -16.60 -28.52 5.17
N ASN A 355 -15.80 -28.25 6.20
CA ASN A 355 -15.27 -26.91 6.44
C ASN A 355 -14.51 -26.38 5.21
N ASN A 356 -14.70 -25.10 4.90
CA ASN A 356 -14.15 -24.41 3.73
C ASN A 356 -14.50 -25.05 2.36
N VAL A 357 -15.50 -25.94 2.31
CA VAL A 357 -15.98 -26.50 1.04
C VAL A 357 -16.96 -25.54 0.40
N ARG A 358 -16.71 -25.22 -0.88
CA ARG A 358 -17.58 -24.39 -1.71
C ARG A 358 -18.86 -25.13 -2.09
N GLY A 359 -19.99 -24.45 -1.94
CA GLY A 359 -21.29 -24.83 -2.47
C GLY A 359 -21.85 -23.79 -3.43
N LEU A 360 -22.49 -24.26 -4.50
CA LEU A 360 -23.05 -23.43 -5.57
C LEU A 360 -24.54 -23.75 -5.77
N GLY A 361 -25.31 -22.72 -6.03
CA GLY A 361 -26.73 -22.80 -6.34
C GLY A 361 -27.21 -21.60 -7.15
N VAL A 362 -28.50 -21.57 -7.46
CA VAL A 362 -29.13 -20.48 -8.19
C VAL A 362 -30.60 -20.38 -7.86
N VAL A 363 -31.11 -19.15 -7.84
CA VAL A 363 -32.55 -18.89 -7.85
C VAL A 363 -32.96 -18.52 -9.27
N ASP A 364 -33.72 -19.39 -9.93
CA ASP A 364 -34.36 -19.10 -11.21
C ASP A 364 -35.68 -18.35 -10.97
N ILE A 365 -35.89 -17.27 -11.70
CA ILE A 365 -37.06 -16.39 -11.58
C ILE A 365 -37.78 -16.38 -12.93
N THR A 366 -38.86 -17.14 -13.03
CA THR A 366 -39.70 -17.15 -14.22
C THR A 366 -40.65 -15.97 -14.21
N ALA A 367 -40.56 -15.11 -15.22
CA ALA A 367 -41.41 -13.94 -15.36
C ALA A 367 -42.64 -14.24 -16.24
N SER A 368 -43.82 -13.73 -15.85
CA SER A 368 -45.02 -13.82 -16.70
C SER A 368 -44.92 -13.02 -18.01
N ALA A 369 -44.02 -12.04 -18.05
CA ALA A 369 -43.68 -11.22 -19.22
C ALA A 369 -42.22 -10.71 -19.09
N GLY A 370 -41.49 -10.65 -20.21
CA GLY A 370 -40.05 -10.38 -20.24
C GLY A 370 -39.21 -11.66 -20.25
N PRO A 371 -37.86 -11.55 -20.23
CA PRO A 371 -36.97 -12.69 -20.11
C PRO A 371 -37.06 -13.31 -18.70
N ASP A 372 -36.73 -14.60 -18.61
CA ASP A 372 -36.46 -15.25 -17.34
C ASP A 372 -35.18 -14.66 -16.74
N LEU A 373 -35.13 -14.60 -15.41
CA LEU A 373 -34.00 -14.04 -14.66
C LEU A 373 -33.37 -15.11 -13.77
N HIS A 374 -32.13 -14.91 -13.35
CA HIS A 374 -31.48 -15.76 -12.36
C HIS A 374 -30.66 -14.95 -11.36
N LEU A 375 -30.58 -15.46 -10.14
CA LEU A 375 -29.77 -14.90 -9.05
C LEU A 375 -28.72 -15.94 -8.64
N PRO A 376 -27.42 -15.72 -8.94
CA PRO A 376 -26.34 -16.61 -8.51
C PRO A 376 -26.27 -16.73 -6.99
N VAL A 377 -26.02 -17.95 -6.50
CA VAL A 377 -25.86 -18.25 -5.09
C VAL A 377 -24.58 -19.06 -4.88
N ALA A 378 -23.69 -18.61 -4.02
CA ALA A 378 -22.48 -19.34 -3.63
C ALA A 378 -22.22 -19.17 -2.14
N ALA A 379 -21.73 -20.21 -1.47
CA ALA A 379 -21.15 -20.03 -0.15
C ALA A 379 -20.03 -21.02 0.13
N PHE A 380 -19.13 -20.65 1.02
CA PHE A 380 -18.17 -21.57 1.62
C PHE A 380 -18.72 -21.98 2.98
N ALA A 381 -18.79 -23.29 3.20
CA ALA A 381 -19.20 -23.82 4.48
C ALA A 381 -18.15 -23.49 5.53
N SER A 382 -18.60 -23.11 6.72
CA SER A 382 -17.72 -22.86 7.84
C SER A 382 -18.15 -23.65 9.06
N ASN A 383 -17.18 -24.04 9.87
CA ASN A 383 -17.39 -24.66 11.17
C ASN A 383 -17.38 -23.63 12.32
N GLY A 384 -17.26 -22.34 12.02
CA GLY A 384 -17.46 -21.28 13.01
C GLY A 384 -17.29 -19.86 12.48
N THR A 385 -17.29 -18.89 13.38
CA THR A 385 -17.06 -17.47 13.07
C THR A 385 -15.67 -17.02 13.49
N VAL A 386 -14.76 -17.98 13.69
CA VAL A 386 -13.35 -17.69 13.97
C VAL A 386 -12.77 -17.05 12.71
N PRO A 387 -12.06 -15.91 12.82
CA PRO A 387 -11.48 -15.26 11.66
C PRO A 387 -10.32 -16.09 11.09
N ASP A 388 -10.17 -16.07 9.77
CA ASP A 388 -9.06 -16.75 9.08
C ASP A 388 -7.71 -16.06 9.34
N ALA A 389 -7.71 -14.77 9.67
CA ALA A 389 -6.52 -14.00 10.01
C ALA A 389 -6.78 -12.94 11.09
N ILE A 390 -5.78 -12.67 11.92
CA ILE A 390 -5.80 -11.64 12.96
C ILE A 390 -4.50 -10.82 12.89
N THR A 391 -4.62 -9.51 12.78
CA THR A 391 -3.49 -8.58 12.90
C THR A 391 -3.50 -7.93 14.29
N LEU A 392 -2.34 -7.94 14.97
CA LEU A 392 -2.15 -7.44 16.33
C LEU A 392 -1.02 -6.41 16.36
N ASP A 393 -1.38 -5.16 16.65
CA ASP A 393 -0.43 -4.13 17.03
C ASP A 393 -0.13 -4.23 18.52
N ALA A 394 1.01 -4.85 18.84
CA ALA A 394 1.37 -5.14 20.21
C ALA A 394 2.25 -4.05 20.80
N HIS A 395 1.75 -3.45 21.88
CA HIS A 395 2.49 -2.46 22.66
C HIS A 395 3.24 -3.07 23.85
N ARG A 396 3.13 -4.39 24.02
CA ARG A 396 3.72 -5.17 25.09
C ARG A 396 4.27 -6.51 24.62
N ASN A 397 5.36 -6.96 25.23
CA ASN A 397 5.99 -8.26 24.96
C ASN A 397 5.22 -9.44 25.60
N TYR A 398 4.50 -9.19 26.69
CA TYR A 398 3.65 -10.16 27.38
C TYR A 398 2.26 -9.58 27.60
N ASP A 399 1.29 -10.02 26.81
CA ASP A 399 -0.06 -9.46 26.84
C ASP A 399 -1.06 -10.46 26.22
N SER A 400 -2.34 -10.11 26.23
CA SER A 400 -3.39 -10.89 25.59
C SER A 400 -4.40 -10.04 24.83
N PHE A 401 -4.98 -10.68 23.81
CA PHE A 401 -6.09 -10.20 23.01
C PHE A 401 -7.29 -11.13 23.22
N LEU A 402 -8.50 -10.58 23.19
CA LEU A 402 -9.71 -11.36 23.38
C LEU A 402 -10.64 -11.14 22.22
N LEU A 403 -10.85 -12.23 21.50
CA LEU A 403 -11.85 -12.35 20.48
C LEU A 403 -13.15 -12.77 21.15
N LYS A 404 -14.19 -11.96 21.02
CA LYS A 404 -15.49 -12.17 21.68
C LYS A 404 -16.53 -12.71 20.71
N ASP A 405 -17.61 -13.25 21.26
CA ASP A 405 -18.85 -13.56 20.55
C ASP A 405 -18.63 -14.53 19.37
N ILE A 406 -17.78 -15.53 19.59
CA ILE A 406 -17.47 -16.57 18.61
C ILE A 406 -18.50 -17.70 18.70
N PHE A 407 -18.89 -18.20 17.53
CA PHE A 407 -19.75 -19.36 17.37
C PHE A 407 -19.02 -20.43 16.59
N THR A 408 -19.22 -21.69 16.95
CA THR A 408 -18.67 -22.83 16.21
C THR A 408 -19.69 -23.96 16.16
N ILE A 409 -19.35 -25.02 15.42
CA ILE A 409 -19.92 -26.35 15.62
C ILE A 409 -19.78 -26.77 17.10
N GLU A 410 -20.50 -27.82 17.50
CA GLU A 410 -20.40 -28.36 18.85
C GLU A 410 -18.94 -28.73 19.18
N ILE A 411 -18.49 -28.29 20.35
CA ILE A 411 -17.17 -28.58 20.91
C ILE A 411 -17.40 -29.51 22.10
N ASP A 412 -17.08 -30.78 21.92
CA ASP A 412 -17.10 -31.78 23.00
C ASP A 412 -15.87 -31.61 23.91
N GLU A 413 -14.72 -31.33 23.30
CA GLU A 413 -13.44 -31.10 23.93
C GLU A 413 -12.68 -30.05 23.10
N PHE A 414 -12.49 -28.86 23.66
CA PHE A 414 -11.79 -27.79 22.96
C PHE A 414 -10.31 -28.13 22.77
N ILE A 415 -9.90 -28.23 21.51
CA ILE A 415 -8.51 -28.40 21.12
C ILE A 415 -8.03 -27.11 20.49
N ALA A 416 -6.89 -26.59 20.97
CA ALA A 416 -6.19 -25.49 20.32
C ALA A 416 -4.72 -25.87 20.16
N THR A 417 -4.25 -25.84 18.91
CA THR A 417 -2.86 -26.15 18.55
C THR A 417 -2.21 -24.89 18.01
N SER A 418 -1.35 -24.25 18.80
CA SER A 418 -0.62 -23.06 18.39
C SER A 418 0.74 -23.41 17.82
N TYR A 419 1.04 -22.89 16.64
CA TYR A 419 2.36 -23.01 15.99
C TYR A 419 3.31 -21.88 16.39
N GLY A 420 2.85 -20.98 17.27
CA GLY A 420 3.63 -19.87 17.81
C GLY A 420 3.75 -18.68 16.88
N LEU A 421 4.42 -17.65 17.41
CA LEU A 421 4.83 -16.46 16.67
C LEU A 421 6.29 -16.59 16.25
N VAL A 422 6.56 -16.67 14.95
CA VAL A 422 7.90 -16.80 14.36
C VAL A 422 8.36 -15.42 13.91
N ARG A 423 9.54 -14.97 14.38
CA ARG A 423 10.10 -13.67 13.98
C ARG A 423 10.38 -13.68 12.47
N ALA A 424 9.97 -12.63 11.79
CA ALA A 424 10.24 -12.46 10.37
C ALA A 424 11.74 -12.36 10.10
N PHE A 425 12.17 -12.93 8.97
CA PHE A 425 13.46 -12.62 8.39
C PHE A 425 13.32 -11.38 7.53
N ASN A 426 14.12 -10.36 7.82
CA ASN A 426 14.13 -9.11 7.05
C ASN A 426 15.44 -9.03 6.28
N THR A 427 15.34 -8.75 4.98
CA THR A 427 16.48 -8.47 4.12
C THR A 427 16.28 -7.13 3.42
N VAL A 428 17.34 -6.32 3.40
CA VAL A 428 17.36 -5.09 2.62
C VAL A 428 17.94 -5.43 1.26
N GLY A 429 17.22 -5.08 0.20
CA GLY A 429 17.64 -5.23 -1.18
C GLY A 429 17.73 -3.89 -1.88
N GLN A 430 18.41 -3.89 -3.02
CA GLN A 430 18.45 -2.76 -3.95
C GLN A 430 18.25 -3.32 -5.35
N LEU A 431 17.39 -2.69 -6.14
CA LEU A 431 17.16 -3.07 -7.53
C LEU A 431 16.87 -1.83 -8.40
N ALA A 432 17.38 -1.85 -9.63
CA ALA A 432 17.09 -0.82 -10.61
C ALA A 432 15.61 -0.91 -11.05
N PRO A 433 15.01 0.18 -11.55
CA PRO A 433 13.71 0.11 -12.20
C PRO A 433 13.77 -0.79 -13.42
N ASP A 434 12.73 -1.58 -13.66
CA ASP A 434 12.66 -2.45 -14.82
C ASP A 434 12.61 -1.63 -16.13
N SER A 435 13.42 -2.02 -17.13
CA SER A 435 13.37 -1.36 -18.43
C SER A 435 12.15 -1.76 -19.26
N ASP A 436 11.54 -2.93 -19.01
CA ASP A 436 10.23 -3.35 -19.49
C ASP A 436 9.34 -3.89 -18.35
N ASN A 437 8.85 -2.98 -17.53
CA ASN A 437 7.97 -3.25 -16.39
C ASN A 437 6.61 -3.93 -16.69
N ARG A 438 6.34 -4.39 -17.91
CA ARG A 438 5.08 -5.09 -18.25
C ARG A 438 5.06 -6.54 -17.82
N ASN A 439 6.23 -7.15 -17.59
CA ASN A 439 6.33 -8.56 -17.25
C ASN A 439 7.57 -8.83 -16.40
N ALA A 440 7.39 -9.10 -15.10
CA ALA A 440 8.49 -9.42 -14.19
C ALA A 440 9.28 -10.69 -14.55
N PHE A 441 8.82 -11.51 -15.52
CA PHE A 441 9.42 -12.79 -15.89
C PHE A 441 10.14 -12.77 -17.25
N ASP A 442 10.19 -11.63 -17.96
CA ASP A 442 10.84 -11.56 -19.27
C ASP A 442 12.38 -11.56 -19.19
N ASP A 443 12.95 -10.83 -18.23
CA ASP A 443 14.37 -10.81 -17.88
C ASP A 443 14.54 -10.65 -16.36
N LEU A 444 14.69 -11.78 -15.65
CA LEU A 444 14.94 -11.80 -14.20
C LEU A 444 16.27 -11.10 -13.77
N THR A 445 17.04 -10.53 -14.70
CA THR A 445 18.26 -9.77 -14.43
C THR A 445 18.11 -8.26 -14.60
N ASP A 446 16.95 -7.79 -15.04
CA ASP A 446 16.57 -6.39 -15.15
C ASP A 446 15.37 -6.11 -14.25
N GLY A 447 15.34 -4.99 -13.53
CA GLY A 447 14.14 -4.64 -12.73
C GLY A 447 13.74 -5.54 -11.55
N VAL A 448 14.37 -6.70 -11.40
CA VAL A 448 13.85 -7.80 -10.58
C VAL A 448 14.93 -8.36 -9.65
N THR A 449 14.51 -8.83 -8.47
CA THR A 449 15.35 -9.66 -7.60
C THR A 449 14.60 -10.87 -7.07
N THR A 450 15.33 -11.93 -6.75
CA THR A 450 14.76 -13.21 -6.31
C THR A 450 15.34 -13.69 -4.98
N GLN A 451 14.49 -14.19 -4.10
CA GLN A 451 14.87 -14.81 -2.83
C GLN A 451 14.26 -16.21 -2.72
N PHE A 452 15.10 -17.23 -2.52
CA PHE A 452 14.63 -18.61 -2.35
C PHE A 452 14.17 -18.90 -0.93
N ILE A 453 13.11 -19.68 -0.81
CA ILE A 453 12.62 -20.23 0.46
C ILE A 453 12.16 -21.68 0.28
N GLU A 454 12.58 -22.57 1.17
CA GLU A 454 12.14 -23.96 1.18
C GLU A 454 10.91 -24.11 2.09
N VAL A 455 9.82 -24.64 1.54
CA VAL A 455 8.62 -25.04 2.28
C VAL A 455 8.67 -26.55 2.51
N LEU A 456 8.51 -26.95 3.76
CA LEU A 456 8.50 -28.35 4.17
C LEU A 456 7.08 -28.90 4.21
N ASP A 457 7.00 -30.24 4.20
CA ASP A 457 5.74 -30.93 4.37
C ASP A 457 5.06 -30.53 5.68
N GLN A 458 3.75 -30.26 5.61
CA GLN A 458 2.90 -29.80 6.71
C GLN A 458 3.23 -28.42 7.30
N ASP A 459 4.08 -27.62 6.67
CA ASP A 459 4.15 -26.20 7.03
C ASP A 459 2.74 -25.59 6.99
N LYS A 460 2.46 -24.73 7.95
CA LYS A 460 1.11 -24.21 8.20
C LYS A 460 0.89 -22.90 7.48
N ARG A 461 1.95 -22.09 7.34
CA ARG A 461 1.88 -20.79 6.71
C ARG A 461 3.21 -20.36 6.11
N LEU A 462 3.17 -19.75 4.93
CA LEU A 462 4.26 -18.99 4.34
C LEU A 462 3.76 -17.56 4.12
N VAL A 463 4.50 -16.57 4.61
CA VAL A 463 4.16 -15.16 4.47
C VAL A 463 5.34 -14.36 3.96
N VAL A 464 5.07 -13.42 3.07
CA VAL A 464 6.03 -12.59 2.36
C VAL A 464 5.44 -11.18 2.21
N GLU A 465 6.19 -10.15 2.57
CA GLU A 465 5.74 -8.76 2.54
C GLU A 465 6.88 -7.79 2.20
N ILE A 466 6.60 -6.73 1.46
CA ILE A 466 7.49 -5.57 1.33
C ILE A 466 7.04 -4.53 2.36
N ILE A 467 7.89 -4.24 3.34
CA ILE A 467 7.50 -3.42 4.51
C ILE A 467 7.99 -1.98 4.44
N ASP A 468 8.91 -1.68 3.53
CA ASP A 468 9.49 -0.35 3.31
C ASP A 468 10.18 -0.32 1.95
N ALA A 469 10.11 0.81 1.24
CA ALA A 469 10.77 1.01 -0.05
C ALA A 469 10.94 2.48 -0.39
N THR A 470 11.97 2.80 -1.18
CA THR A 470 12.14 4.13 -1.78
C THR A 470 11.41 4.29 -3.11
N ALA A 471 11.15 3.17 -3.81
CA ALA A 471 10.34 3.16 -5.02
C ALA A 471 8.87 3.51 -4.68
N PRO A 472 8.16 4.25 -5.55
CA PRO A 472 6.73 4.47 -5.40
C PRO A 472 5.88 3.23 -5.63
N ASP A 473 6.33 2.27 -6.43
CA ASP A 473 5.56 1.08 -6.84
C ASP A 473 6.50 -0.14 -7.00
N LEU A 474 6.24 -1.20 -6.23
CA LEU A 474 6.96 -2.47 -6.29
C LEU A 474 5.94 -3.59 -6.31
N ASP A 475 6.13 -4.57 -7.17
CA ASP A 475 5.31 -5.78 -7.23
C ASP A 475 5.99 -6.94 -6.50
N LEU A 476 5.17 -7.85 -5.94
CA LEU A 476 5.62 -9.06 -5.29
C LEU A 476 4.97 -10.28 -5.94
N TYR A 477 5.79 -11.26 -6.32
CA TYR A 477 5.34 -12.56 -6.81
C TYR A 477 5.94 -13.69 -5.99
N LEU A 478 5.19 -14.78 -5.88
CA LEU A 478 5.61 -15.99 -5.23
C LEU A 478 5.43 -17.16 -6.19
N VAL A 479 6.54 -17.79 -6.56
CA VAL A 479 6.61 -18.89 -7.53
C VAL A 479 7.01 -20.17 -6.81
N ARG A 480 6.37 -21.30 -7.14
CA ARG A 480 6.79 -22.62 -6.65
C ARG A 480 7.51 -23.34 -7.76
N ASP A 481 8.83 -23.46 -7.66
CA ASP A 481 9.71 -24.16 -8.62
C ASP A 481 9.34 -25.66 -8.69
N ALA A 482 8.36 -25.97 -9.55
CA ALA A 482 7.74 -27.29 -9.62
C ALA A 482 8.57 -28.24 -10.48
N ASN A 483 9.27 -27.69 -11.47
CA ASN A 483 10.15 -28.42 -12.37
C ASN A 483 11.61 -28.55 -11.82
N ASN A 484 11.94 -27.85 -10.73
CA ASN A 484 13.25 -27.81 -10.06
C ASN A 484 14.39 -27.28 -10.95
N ASN A 485 14.10 -26.30 -11.82
CA ASN A 485 15.10 -25.66 -12.68
C ASN A 485 15.77 -24.44 -12.01
N GLY A 486 15.25 -23.97 -10.87
CA GLY A 486 15.74 -22.81 -10.13
C GLY A 486 15.44 -21.45 -10.78
N VAL A 487 14.48 -21.38 -11.70
CA VAL A 487 14.09 -20.19 -12.46
C VAL A 487 12.64 -19.84 -12.10
N ALA A 488 12.37 -18.56 -11.84
CA ALA A 488 11.00 -18.11 -11.64
C ALA A 488 10.30 -18.04 -12.99
N GLU A 489 9.22 -18.80 -13.17
CA GLU A 489 8.43 -18.83 -14.41
C GLU A 489 6.96 -18.51 -14.08
N GLU A 490 6.31 -17.70 -14.92
CA GLU A 490 4.90 -17.32 -14.75
C GLU A 490 3.97 -18.54 -14.66
N SER A 491 4.30 -19.63 -15.39
CA SER A 491 3.54 -20.90 -15.33
C SER A 491 3.59 -21.62 -13.98
N GLU A 492 4.50 -21.20 -13.10
CA GLU A 492 4.72 -21.77 -11.76
C GLU A 492 4.30 -20.80 -10.63
N LEU A 493 3.66 -19.69 -10.98
CA LEU A 493 3.15 -18.68 -10.05
C LEU A 493 2.09 -19.27 -9.13
N VAL A 494 2.22 -19.01 -7.83
CA VAL A 494 1.28 -19.47 -6.79
C VAL A 494 0.67 -18.32 -5.98
N GLY A 495 1.18 -17.10 -6.11
CA GLY A 495 0.58 -15.90 -5.54
C GLY A 495 1.26 -14.64 -6.06
N GLU A 496 0.52 -13.54 -6.14
CA GLU A 496 1.01 -12.23 -6.54
C GLU A 496 0.30 -11.13 -5.74
N SER A 497 0.98 -10.00 -5.56
CA SER A 497 0.47 -8.77 -4.97
C SER A 497 1.12 -7.63 -5.75
N THR A 498 0.28 -6.89 -6.49
CA THR A 498 0.69 -5.91 -7.53
C THR A 498 -0.15 -4.65 -7.42
N SER A 499 -0.17 -4.06 -6.23
CA SER A 499 -0.88 -2.82 -5.96
C SER A 499 -0.22 -1.64 -6.69
N PHE A 500 -0.75 -0.43 -6.55
CA PHE A 500 -0.12 0.77 -7.14
C PHE A 500 0.84 1.46 -6.15
N ASP A 501 1.28 0.74 -5.13
CA ASP A 501 2.23 1.20 -4.13
C ASP A 501 3.31 0.13 -3.87
N ALA A 502 4.35 0.49 -3.13
CA ALA A 502 5.48 -0.41 -2.92
C ALA A 502 5.27 -1.43 -1.78
N THR A 503 4.12 -1.42 -1.09
CA THR A 503 3.84 -2.31 0.03
C THR A 503 2.98 -3.47 -0.40
N GLU A 504 3.61 -4.63 -0.56
CA GLU A 504 2.96 -5.83 -1.06
C GLU A 504 2.93 -6.93 -0.01
N TYR A 505 1.90 -7.77 -0.03
CA TYR A 505 1.69 -8.81 0.98
C TYR A 505 1.08 -10.09 0.39
N ILE A 506 1.75 -11.23 0.62
CA ILE A 506 1.28 -12.56 0.22
C ILE A 506 1.35 -13.49 1.43
N SER A 507 0.24 -14.20 1.71
CA SER A 507 0.16 -15.26 2.71
C SER A 507 -0.44 -16.52 2.10
N LEU A 508 0.24 -17.65 2.25
CA LEU A 508 -0.23 -18.98 1.86
C LEU A 508 -0.45 -19.83 3.10
N SER A 509 -1.69 -20.23 3.34
CA SER A 509 -2.07 -21.26 4.31
C SER A 509 -1.85 -22.66 3.73
N TYR A 510 -1.33 -23.59 4.54
CA TYR A 510 -1.01 -24.97 4.14
C TYR A 510 -0.24 -25.08 2.80
N PRO A 511 0.88 -24.34 2.64
CA PRO A 511 1.61 -24.32 1.37
C PRO A 511 2.14 -25.72 1.02
N VAL A 512 2.05 -26.07 -0.27
CA VAL A 512 2.54 -27.36 -0.77
C VAL A 512 4.07 -27.40 -0.62
N ALA A 513 4.61 -28.47 -0.04
CA ALA A 513 6.05 -28.66 0.11
C ALA A 513 6.81 -28.48 -1.22
N GLY A 514 7.96 -27.82 -1.17
CA GLY A 514 8.78 -27.53 -2.34
C GLY A 514 9.68 -26.31 -2.18
N GLN A 515 10.45 -26.00 -3.22
CA GLN A 515 11.23 -24.78 -3.30
C GLN A 515 10.36 -23.67 -3.88
N TYR A 516 10.38 -22.51 -3.23
CA TYR A 516 9.68 -21.31 -3.67
C TYR A 516 10.70 -20.22 -3.95
N ILE A 517 10.34 -19.34 -4.89
CA ILE A 517 11.10 -18.18 -5.31
C ILE A 517 10.21 -16.97 -5.08
N ILE A 518 10.62 -16.10 -4.17
CA ILE A 518 10.03 -14.77 -3.97
C ILE A 518 10.64 -13.86 -5.02
N VAL A 519 9.83 -13.17 -5.80
CA VAL A 519 10.26 -12.23 -6.85
C VAL A 519 9.78 -10.84 -6.45
N VAL A 520 10.71 -9.90 -6.31
CA VAL A 520 10.41 -8.47 -6.10
C VAL A 520 10.73 -7.75 -7.40
N HIS A 521 9.75 -7.04 -7.95
CA HIS A 521 9.83 -6.36 -9.24
C HIS A 521 9.63 -4.85 -9.06
N ASN A 522 10.58 -4.05 -9.56
CA ASN A 522 10.51 -2.60 -9.49
C ASN A 522 9.72 -2.05 -10.68
N PHE A 523 8.40 -2.10 -10.53
CA PHE A 523 7.44 -1.67 -11.55
C PHE A 523 7.58 -0.18 -11.86
N GLN A 524 7.66 0.67 -10.84
CA GLN A 524 7.91 2.11 -11.02
C GLN A 524 8.97 2.61 -10.05
N GLY A 525 10.14 2.96 -10.59
CA GLY A 525 11.24 3.51 -9.81
C GLY A 525 11.04 4.95 -9.34
N SER A 526 11.79 5.35 -8.31
CA SER A 526 11.79 6.72 -7.77
C SER A 526 12.47 7.78 -8.66
N GLY A 527 13.15 7.33 -9.72
CA GLY A 527 14.06 8.13 -10.54
C GLY A 527 15.52 8.07 -10.09
N ALA A 528 15.82 7.37 -8.98
CA ALA A 528 17.18 6.98 -8.61
C ALA A 528 17.70 5.83 -9.51
N PRO A 529 19.03 5.59 -9.58
CA PRO A 529 19.58 4.45 -10.33
C PRO A 529 19.14 3.08 -9.80
N GLU A 530 18.96 2.98 -8.49
CA GLU A 530 18.46 1.80 -7.78
C GLU A 530 17.59 2.31 -6.64
N ASP A 531 16.54 1.55 -6.34
CA ASP A 531 15.67 1.77 -5.19
C ASP A 531 15.95 0.74 -4.11
N GLU A 532 15.97 1.19 -2.86
CA GLU A 532 16.12 0.33 -1.69
C GLU A 532 14.75 -0.16 -1.23
N PHE A 533 14.67 -1.41 -0.80
CA PHE A 533 13.46 -2.00 -0.23
C PHE A 533 13.82 -2.97 0.90
N THR A 534 12.86 -3.19 1.80
CA THR A 534 12.95 -4.20 2.86
C THR A 534 11.92 -5.29 2.64
N LEU A 535 12.40 -6.49 2.30
CA LEU A 535 11.60 -7.69 2.19
C LEU A 535 11.55 -8.41 3.55
N SER A 536 10.34 -8.69 4.02
CA SER A 536 10.06 -9.43 5.24
C SER A 536 9.37 -10.75 4.90
N TYR A 537 9.86 -11.87 5.41
CA TYR A 537 9.20 -13.17 5.18
C TYR A 537 9.38 -14.13 6.34
N ALA A 538 8.42 -15.05 6.49
CA ALA A 538 8.47 -16.10 7.50
C ALA A 538 7.78 -17.38 7.04
N ARG A 539 8.26 -18.49 7.59
CA ARG A 539 7.67 -19.83 7.44
C ARG A 539 7.27 -20.34 8.80
N ILE A 540 6.00 -20.66 8.96
CA ILE A 540 5.43 -21.24 10.17
C ILE A 540 5.32 -22.74 9.91
N ASP A 541 6.20 -23.50 10.53
CA ASP A 541 6.18 -24.96 10.47
C ASP A 541 5.10 -25.56 11.41
N ASN A 542 4.93 -26.88 11.37
CA ASN A 542 4.01 -27.61 12.25
C ASN A 542 4.51 -27.79 13.69
N THR A 543 5.58 -27.10 14.13
CA THR A 543 6.08 -27.20 15.50
C THR A 543 5.18 -26.42 16.45
N VAL A 544 4.63 -27.10 17.45
CA VAL A 544 3.86 -26.45 18.52
C VAL A 544 4.79 -25.61 19.39
N ARG A 545 4.40 -24.37 19.66
CA ARG A 545 5.17 -23.39 20.45
C ARG A 545 4.27 -22.71 21.48
N ASP A 546 4.85 -22.25 22.59
CA ASP A 546 4.14 -21.68 23.73
C ASP A 546 4.26 -20.14 23.83
N ASN A 547 4.91 -19.50 22.86
CA ASN A 547 5.01 -18.03 22.79
C ASN A 547 3.73 -17.36 22.25
N LEU A 548 2.77 -18.16 21.79
CA LEU A 548 1.37 -17.80 21.56
C LEU A 548 0.51 -18.95 22.08
N THR A 549 -0.42 -18.67 22.99
CA THR A 549 -1.37 -19.67 23.51
C THR A 549 -2.79 -19.20 23.27
N ILE A 550 -3.68 -20.17 23.01
CA ILE A 550 -5.09 -19.92 22.77
C ILE A 550 -5.91 -20.60 23.84
N GLU A 551 -6.73 -19.83 24.54
CA GLU A 551 -7.63 -20.33 25.57
C GLU A 551 -9.07 -20.12 25.13
N GLY A 552 -9.87 -21.16 25.30
CA GLY A 552 -11.30 -21.17 25.00
C GLY A 552 -12.07 -21.93 26.09
N PRO A 553 -13.37 -22.17 25.88
CA PRO A 553 -14.18 -22.96 26.81
C PRO A 553 -13.70 -24.42 26.82
N ALA A 554 -13.99 -25.18 27.88
CA ALA A 554 -13.69 -26.62 27.89
C ALA A 554 -14.56 -27.39 26.86
N SER A 555 -15.81 -26.94 26.69
CA SER A 555 -16.79 -27.41 25.72
C SER A 555 -17.78 -26.29 25.41
N ALA A 556 -18.42 -26.36 24.25
CA ALA A 556 -19.41 -25.37 23.79
C ALA A 556 -20.49 -26.07 22.97
N ALA A 557 -21.75 -25.69 23.16
CA ALA A 557 -22.81 -26.21 22.31
C ALA A 557 -22.72 -25.55 20.93
N ALA A 558 -23.19 -26.24 19.87
CA ALA A 558 -23.27 -25.61 18.56
C ALA A 558 -24.10 -24.30 18.63
N ASN A 559 -23.60 -23.22 18.02
CA ASN A 559 -24.18 -21.87 18.07
C ASN A 559 -24.22 -21.19 19.46
N SER A 560 -23.54 -21.68 20.50
CA SER A 560 -23.38 -20.90 21.73
C SER A 560 -22.19 -19.95 21.63
N GLU A 561 -22.40 -18.67 21.94
CA GLU A 561 -21.33 -17.68 22.03
C GLU A 561 -20.28 -18.07 23.07
N PHE A 562 -19.01 -17.92 22.73
CA PHE A 562 -17.89 -17.97 23.66
C PHE A 562 -16.76 -17.03 23.22
N ASP A 563 -15.83 -16.79 24.14
CA ASP A 563 -14.65 -15.95 23.87
C ASP A 563 -13.40 -16.81 23.68
N LEU A 564 -12.50 -16.37 22.81
CA LEU A 564 -11.15 -16.89 22.66
C LEU A 564 -10.14 -15.86 23.15
N ARG A 565 -9.22 -16.28 24.04
CA ARG A 565 -8.10 -15.45 24.50
C ARG A 565 -6.83 -15.91 23.83
N LEU A 566 -6.22 -15.02 23.05
CA LEU A 566 -4.88 -15.16 22.51
C LEU A 566 -3.92 -14.53 23.52
N GLN A 567 -2.98 -15.27 24.07
CA GLN A 567 -1.92 -14.72 24.93
C GLN A 567 -0.56 -14.89 24.24
N TRP A 568 0.26 -13.85 24.22
CA TRP A 568 1.61 -13.94 23.69
C TRP A 568 2.66 -13.65 24.76
N ALA A 569 3.81 -14.29 24.61
CA ALA A 569 4.97 -14.14 25.47
C ALA A 569 6.22 -14.16 24.59
N ILE A 570 6.62 -13.00 24.10
CA ILE A 570 7.78 -12.86 23.21
C ILE A 570 8.91 -12.16 23.96
N ASP A 571 9.93 -12.94 24.32
CA ASP A 571 11.11 -12.40 24.98
C ASP A 571 11.88 -11.46 24.03
N GLN A 572 12.28 -10.29 24.54
CA GLN A 572 13.16 -9.34 23.84
C GLN A 572 12.64 -8.75 22.52
N ALA A 573 11.34 -8.83 22.20
CA ALA A 573 10.80 -8.12 21.04
C ALA A 573 11.04 -6.60 21.16
N GLN A 574 11.43 -5.97 20.05
CA GLN A 574 11.76 -4.56 19.94
C GLN A 574 10.78 -3.86 18.99
N THR A 575 10.57 -2.55 19.17
CA THR A 575 9.73 -1.75 18.27
C THR A 575 10.16 -1.94 16.81
N GLY A 576 9.21 -2.24 15.94
CA GLY A 576 9.42 -2.54 14.52
C GLY A 576 9.60 -4.03 14.22
N ASP A 577 9.82 -4.88 15.22
CA ASP A 577 9.86 -6.33 15.00
C ASP A 577 8.50 -6.84 14.51
N ARG A 578 8.53 -7.71 13.51
CA ARG A 578 7.37 -8.42 12.97
C ARG A 578 7.49 -9.90 13.28
N TYR A 579 6.38 -10.49 13.70
CA TYR A 579 6.24 -11.91 13.94
C TYR A 579 4.98 -12.40 13.25
N TYR A 580 5.07 -13.61 12.70
CA TYR A 580 3.97 -14.27 12.01
C TYR A 580 3.72 -15.62 12.64
N GLY A 581 2.45 -15.96 12.81
CA GLY A 581 2.02 -17.19 13.45
C GLY A 581 0.77 -17.76 12.82
N ALA A 582 0.38 -18.91 13.35
CA ALA A 582 -0.90 -19.53 13.08
C ALA A 582 -1.31 -20.44 14.25
N TYR A 583 -2.61 -20.68 14.41
CA TYR A 583 -3.15 -21.67 15.32
C TYR A 583 -4.34 -22.40 14.71
N GLU A 584 -4.52 -23.67 15.05
CA GLU A 584 -5.68 -24.47 14.65
C GLU A 584 -6.60 -24.71 15.85
N LEU A 585 -7.90 -24.74 15.56
CA LEU A 585 -8.94 -25.07 16.52
C LEU A 585 -9.67 -26.35 16.13
N GLY A 586 -9.98 -27.17 17.12
CA GLY A 586 -10.68 -28.44 16.97
C GLY A 586 -11.81 -28.59 17.96
N SER A 587 -12.84 -29.31 17.51
CA SER A 587 -14.04 -29.61 18.30
C SER A 587 -13.89 -30.80 19.26
N ASN A 588 -12.92 -31.69 19.00
CA ASN A 588 -12.62 -32.86 19.82
C ASN A 588 -11.24 -33.46 19.46
N ALA A 589 -10.79 -34.44 20.25
CA ALA A 589 -9.48 -35.07 20.07
C ALA A 589 -9.30 -35.89 18.77
N GLN A 590 -10.38 -36.28 18.08
CA GLN A 590 -10.30 -36.97 16.78
C GLN A 590 -10.22 -35.99 15.60
N GLU A 591 -10.69 -34.76 15.79
CA GLU A 591 -10.80 -33.69 14.79
C GLU A 591 -10.17 -32.40 15.36
N PRO A 592 -8.83 -32.38 15.56
CA PRO A 592 -8.14 -31.33 16.33
C PRO A 592 -8.00 -29.99 15.61
N ASP A 593 -8.38 -29.92 14.33
CA ASP A 593 -8.22 -28.78 13.43
C ASP A 593 -9.49 -28.46 12.62
N ASN A 594 -10.60 -29.16 12.90
CA ASN A 594 -11.78 -29.08 12.04
C ASN A 594 -12.56 -27.76 12.13
N ILE A 595 -12.29 -26.90 13.12
CA ILE A 595 -12.85 -25.53 13.16
C ILE A 595 -12.10 -24.63 12.19
N GLY A 596 -10.78 -24.83 12.04
CA GLY A 596 -9.95 -24.15 11.04
C GLY A 596 -8.62 -23.63 11.59
N LEU A 597 -7.83 -23.08 10.67
CA LEU A 597 -6.58 -22.37 10.94
C LEU A 597 -6.87 -20.86 10.99
N THR A 598 -6.31 -20.18 11.98
CA THR A 598 -6.26 -18.73 12.02
C THR A 598 -4.81 -18.27 11.92
N GLU A 599 -4.53 -17.44 10.94
CA GLU A 599 -3.27 -16.73 10.75
C GLU A 599 -3.14 -15.59 11.76
N VAL A 600 -1.94 -15.33 12.27
CA VAL A 600 -1.68 -14.23 13.21
C VAL A 600 -0.51 -13.39 12.73
N ASP A 601 -0.75 -12.11 12.51
CA ASP A 601 0.27 -11.10 12.23
C ASP A 601 0.45 -10.26 13.47
N TRP A 602 1.68 -10.17 13.96
CA TRP A 602 1.97 -9.50 15.21
C TRP A 602 3.11 -8.52 14.98
N VAL A 603 2.84 -7.23 15.20
CA VAL A 603 3.82 -6.17 15.01
C VAL A 603 4.10 -5.50 16.34
N ARG A 604 5.37 -5.44 16.72
CA ARG A 604 5.79 -4.75 17.94
C ARG A 604 5.80 -3.25 17.72
N ARG A 605 4.82 -2.55 18.29
CA ARG A 605 4.74 -1.08 18.27
C ARG A 605 5.52 -0.47 19.43
N GLN A 606 5.42 0.84 19.66
CA GLN A 606 6.00 1.49 20.84
C GLN A 606 5.40 0.91 22.14
N ASN A 607 6.13 0.98 23.25
CA ASN A 607 5.60 0.61 24.57
C ASN A 607 4.31 1.39 24.92
N ASP A 608 3.34 0.71 25.51
CA ASP A 608 2.07 1.33 25.93
C ASP A 608 2.25 2.36 27.05
N VAL A 609 3.28 2.19 27.87
CA VAL A 609 3.76 3.18 28.83
C VAL A 609 5.13 3.67 28.41
N TYR A 610 5.26 4.98 28.21
CA TYR A 610 6.53 5.62 27.84
C TYR A 610 6.73 6.93 28.59
N LEU A 611 7.98 7.42 28.65
CA LEU A 611 8.32 8.69 29.27
C LEU A 611 8.59 9.74 28.20
N SER A 612 8.17 10.97 28.46
CA SER A 612 8.53 12.16 27.69
C SER A 612 8.88 13.31 28.65
N SER A 613 9.44 14.40 28.12
CA SER A 613 9.73 15.61 28.89
C SER A 613 9.53 16.83 28.01
N PRO A 614 8.84 17.88 28.48
CA PRO A 614 8.84 19.18 27.82
C PRO A 614 10.23 19.84 27.83
N ASP A 615 11.10 19.44 28.76
CA ASP A 615 12.49 19.90 28.89
C ASP A 615 13.48 19.04 28.07
N ALA A 616 12.99 18.26 27.10
CA ALA A 616 13.83 17.42 26.23
C ALA A 616 14.96 18.27 25.61
N GLY A 617 16.21 17.81 25.77
CA GLY A 617 17.40 18.56 25.38
C GLY A 617 18.47 18.62 26.47
N ARG A 618 19.00 19.82 26.74
CA ARG A 618 20.12 20.08 27.66
C ARG A 618 19.64 20.81 28.90
N VAL A 619 20.05 20.32 30.07
CA VAL A 619 19.70 20.89 31.36
C VAL A 619 20.97 21.13 32.18
N GLU A 620 21.09 22.32 32.76
CA GLU A 620 22.25 22.70 33.57
C GLU A 620 22.28 21.97 34.92
N PRO A 621 23.47 21.65 35.47
CA PRO A 621 23.59 21.15 36.84
C PRO A 621 22.88 22.08 37.85
N GLY A 622 21.98 21.52 38.66
CA GLY A 622 21.17 22.27 39.63
C GLY A 622 19.84 22.80 39.09
N ALA A 623 19.56 22.72 37.78
CA ALA A 623 18.26 23.06 37.22
C ALA A 623 17.22 21.94 37.44
N GLN A 624 15.95 22.29 37.31
CA GLN A 624 14.83 21.37 37.45
C GLN A 624 14.36 20.93 36.06
N ALA A 625 14.05 19.64 35.90
CA ALA A 625 13.44 19.08 34.70
C ALA A 625 12.14 18.37 35.06
N THR A 626 11.13 18.48 34.20
CA THR A 626 9.80 17.87 34.35
C THR A 626 9.65 16.71 33.39
N PHE A 627 9.01 15.65 33.84
CA PHE A 627 8.81 14.42 33.08
C PHE A 627 7.35 14.00 33.16
N SER A 628 6.82 13.56 32.02
CA SER A 628 5.46 13.06 31.88
C SER A 628 5.50 11.58 31.51
N VAL A 629 4.82 10.74 32.30
CA VAL A 629 4.58 9.34 32.00
C VAL A 629 3.31 9.25 31.17
N ASN A 630 3.44 8.79 29.93
CA ASN A 630 2.34 8.63 29.01
C ASN A 630 1.86 7.19 29.00
N VAL A 631 0.54 7.02 29.00
CA VAL A 631 -0.14 5.75 28.75
C VAL A 631 -0.95 5.93 27.47
N ILE A 632 -0.69 5.10 26.46
CA ILE A 632 -1.42 5.15 25.19
C ILE A 632 -2.91 4.82 25.40
N SER A 633 -3.75 5.21 24.45
CA SER A 633 -5.17 4.84 24.47
C SER A 633 -5.33 3.32 24.43
N ASN A 634 -6.29 2.80 25.20
CA ASN A 634 -6.58 1.37 25.24
C ASN A 634 -7.65 1.03 24.21
N ASP A 635 -7.22 0.61 23.04
CA ASP A 635 -8.05 0.17 21.92
C ASP A 635 -8.57 -1.27 22.07
N THR A 636 -8.22 -1.94 23.17
CA THR A 636 -8.72 -3.28 23.47
C THR A 636 -10.16 -3.24 23.99
N ASN A 637 -10.85 -4.37 23.95
CA ASN A 637 -12.29 -4.47 24.28
C ASN A 637 -12.63 -4.53 25.78
N ARG A 638 -11.72 -4.08 26.65
CA ARG A 638 -11.94 -3.93 28.10
C ARG A 638 -10.91 -3.05 28.78
N ASP A 639 -11.27 -2.54 29.96
CA ASP A 639 -10.41 -1.69 30.78
C ASP A 639 -9.11 -2.38 31.19
N ARG A 640 -8.02 -1.61 31.24
CA ARG A 640 -6.69 -2.05 31.68
C ARG A 640 -6.29 -1.31 32.96
N ARG A 641 -5.90 -2.05 33.99
CA ARG A 641 -5.41 -1.51 35.27
C ARG A 641 -3.90 -1.64 35.33
N TYR A 642 -3.23 -0.50 35.23
CA TYR A 642 -1.79 -0.37 35.26
C TYR A 642 -1.26 -0.15 36.68
N GLN A 643 -0.18 -0.83 37.02
CA GLN A 643 0.77 -0.45 38.07
C GLN A 643 2.02 0.06 37.38
N ILE A 644 2.37 1.33 37.58
CA ILE A 644 3.50 1.98 36.92
C ILE A 644 4.51 2.41 37.97
N ALA A 645 5.77 2.01 37.81
CA ALA A 645 6.87 2.45 38.66
C ALA A 645 7.92 3.21 37.84
N VAL A 646 8.31 4.38 38.32
CA VAL A 646 9.39 5.19 37.74
C VAL A 646 10.53 5.27 38.73
N THR A 647 11.71 4.80 38.34
CA THR A 647 12.93 4.88 39.16
C THR A 647 13.82 5.98 38.62
N VAL A 648 14.07 6.99 39.46
CA VAL A 648 14.88 8.16 39.17
C VAL A 648 16.34 7.87 39.54
N PRO A 649 17.34 8.10 38.66
CA PRO A 649 18.75 7.85 38.96
C PRO A 649 19.32 8.85 39.97
N ASP A 650 20.41 8.50 40.66
CA ASP A 650 21.11 9.36 41.64
C ASP A 650 21.60 10.71 41.08
N THR A 651 21.71 10.84 39.75
CA THR A 651 22.02 12.11 39.08
C THR A 651 20.88 13.14 39.21
N LEU A 652 19.69 12.69 39.60
CA LEU A 652 18.50 13.49 39.81
C LEU A 652 18.04 13.37 41.26
N THR A 653 17.54 14.46 41.82
CA THR A 653 16.83 14.49 43.10
C THR A 653 15.36 14.75 42.83
N LEU A 654 14.52 13.74 43.02
CA LEU A 654 13.07 13.85 42.88
C LEU A 654 12.51 14.95 43.81
N ASP A 655 11.61 15.80 43.29
CA ASP A 655 10.79 16.68 44.11
C ASP A 655 9.46 15.96 44.45
N PRO A 656 9.28 15.44 45.68
CA PRO A 656 8.08 14.67 46.01
C PRO A 656 6.79 15.51 45.94
N GLY A 657 6.89 16.84 46.04
CA GLY A 657 5.73 17.74 45.95
C GLY A 657 5.24 17.97 44.52
N SER A 658 6.05 17.61 43.52
CA SER A 658 5.73 17.72 42.09
C SER A 658 5.01 16.49 41.53
N VAL A 659 4.94 15.39 42.29
CA VAL A 659 4.39 14.12 41.84
C VAL A 659 2.86 14.19 41.78
N GLY A 660 2.31 14.08 40.57
CA GLY A 660 0.87 14.17 40.31
C GLY A 660 0.06 12.88 40.57
N ASN A 661 -1.26 13.03 40.45
CA ASN A 661 -2.25 11.94 40.37
C ASN A 661 -2.17 10.85 41.48
N GLY A 662 -1.95 11.28 42.73
CA GLY A 662 -2.08 10.39 43.89
C GLY A 662 -1.01 9.28 43.99
N ALA A 663 0.11 9.42 43.30
CA ALA A 663 1.21 8.46 43.36
C ALA A 663 1.77 8.30 44.79
N THR A 664 2.37 7.13 45.04
CA THR A 664 3.15 6.89 46.25
C THR A 664 4.64 7.01 45.94
N VAL A 665 5.35 7.87 46.67
CA VAL A 665 6.82 8.03 46.55
C VAL A 665 7.51 7.18 47.62
N ALA A 666 8.40 6.29 47.20
CA ALA A 666 9.19 5.42 48.06
C ALA A 666 10.68 5.52 47.68
N GLY A 667 11.41 6.42 48.35
CA GLY A 667 12.81 6.67 48.03
C GLY A 667 12.97 7.39 46.70
N ASP A 668 13.65 6.75 45.75
CA ASP A 668 13.90 7.20 44.37
C ASP A 668 12.85 6.71 43.36
N THR A 669 11.82 6.00 43.85
CA THR A 669 10.81 5.35 43.01
C THR A 669 9.43 5.96 43.24
N ILE A 670 8.73 6.27 42.15
CA ILE A 670 7.34 6.74 42.14
C ILE A 670 6.44 5.61 41.67
N LEU A 671 5.34 5.35 42.37
CA LEU A 671 4.38 4.31 42.04
C LEU A 671 2.98 4.89 41.78
N TRP A 672 2.40 4.59 40.62
CA TRP A 672 1.02 4.89 40.25
C TRP A 672 0.19 3.63 40.07
N GLU A 673 -1.08 3.69 40.49
CA GLU A 673 -2.12 2.74 40.07
C GLU A 673 -3.15 3.47 39.21
N VAL A 674 -3.35 2.99 37.99
CA VAL A 674 -4.07 3.69 36.95
C VAL A 674 -5.10 2.76 36.32
N LEU A 675 -6.33 3.22 36.16
CA LEU A 675 -7.32 2.54 35.33
C LEU A 675 -7.39 3.28 33.99
N GLN A 676 -7.11 2.55 32.92
CA GLN A 676 -7.24 3.01 31.55
C GLN A 676 -8.46 2.30 30.94
N PRO A 677 -9.62 2.96 30.84
CA PRO A 677 -10.82 2.37 30.26
C PRO A 677 -10.54 1.87 28.85
N ALA A 678 -11.20 0.78 28.44
CA ALA A 678 -11.30 0.52 27.02
C ALA A 678 -11.93 1.74 26.37
N VAL A 679 -11.32 2.17 25.28
CA VAL A 679 -12.05 2.97 24.31
C VAL A 679 -13.15 2.02 23.83
N GLU A 680 -14.35 2.12 24.43
CA GLU A 680 -15.55 1.88 23.65
C GLU A 680 -15.27 2.63 22.35
N ARG A 681 -15.39 2.03 21.17
CA ARG A 681 -15.28 2.83 19.95
C ARG A 681 -16.62 3.59 19.80
N PRO A 682 -16.77 4.88 20.21
CA PRO A 682 -17.60 5.78 19.48
C PRO A 682 -16.66 6.72 18.72
N SER A 683 -16.78 6.70 17.42
CA SER A 683 -16.02 7.49 16.46
C SER A 683 -16.27 9.01 16.53
N GLN A 684 -16.67 9.61 17.66
CA GLN A 684 -17.10 11.01 17.67
C GLN A 684 -16.70 11.80 18.93
N LEU A 685 -15.89 12.86 18.74
CA LEU A 685 -15.66 13.96 19.70
C LEU A 685 -16.81 14.99 19.71
N LEU A 686 -17.64 15.00 18.66
CA LEU A 686 -18.76 15.92 18.47
C LEU A 686 -20.05 15.16 18.16
N ALA A 687 -21.17 15.56 18.77
CA ALA A 687 -22.49 15.06 18.40
C ALA A 687 -23.01 15.83 17.19
N LEU A 688 -23.51 15.12 16.18
CA LEU A 688 -24.12 15.73 15.00
C LEU A 688 -25.63 15.89 15.15
N SER A 689 -26.17 17.02 14.70
CA SER A 689 -27.61 17.20 14.47
C SER A 689 -27.88 18.06 13.24
N THR A 690 -29.12 18.08 12.78
CA THR A 690 -29.57 18.90 11.64
C THR A 690 -30.65 19.90 12.06
N SER A 691 -30.87 20.94 11.26
CA SER A 691 -31.99 21.86 11.46
C SER A 691 -33.37 21.21 11.35
N HIS A 692 -33.47 19.99 10.81
CA HIS A 692 -34.73 19.24 10.76
C HIS A 692 -35.08 18.61 12.11
N THR A 693 -34.05 18.24 12.87
CA THR A 693 -34.17 17.43 14.10
C THR A 693 -33.87 18.24 15.36
N ASP A 694 -33.26 19.41 15.22
CA ASP A 694 -32.84 20.25 16.33
C ASP A 694 -33.16 21.73 16.08
N THR A 695 -34.11 22.23 16.88
CA THR A 695 -34.56 23.63 16.87
C THR A 695 -33.44 24.63 17.18
N GLN A 696 -32.43 24.24 17.97
CA GLN A 696 -31.28 25.10 18.24
C GLN A 696 -30.37 25.20 17.00
N CYS A 697 -30.21 24.10 16.27
CA CYS A 697 -29.52 24.10 14.99
C CYS A 697 -30.26 24.92 13.92
N GLU A 698 -31.59 24.79 13.85
CA GLU A 698 -32.46 25.57 12.97
C GLU A 698 -32.33 27.08 13.21
N VAL A 699 -32.42 27.51 14.49
CA VAL A 699 -32.31 28.93 14.86
C VAL A 699 -30.90 29.48 14.60
N ALA A 700 -29.86 28.66 14.79
CA ALA A 700 -28.50 29.10 14.55
C ALA A 700 -28.18 29.18 13.04
N GLY A 701 -28.66 28.21 12.24
CA GLY A 701 -28.56 28.20 10.78
C GLY A 701 -29.29 29.37 10.12
N SER A 702 -30.53 29.63 10.52
CA SER A 702 -31.33 30.76 9.99
C SER A 702 -30.74 32.15 10.27
N LYS A 703 -29.84 32.28 11.26
CA LYS A 703 -29.10 33.52 11.51
C LYS A 703 -27.90 33.71 10.58
N LEU A 704 -27.34 32.64 10.01
CA LEU A 704 -26.26 32.73 9.02
C LEU A 704 -26.78 33.25 7.68
N SER A 705 -28.02 32.87 7.31
CA SER A 705 -28.70 33.36 6.11
C SER A 705 -29.31 34.76 6.27
N ALA A 706 -29.51 35.24 7.49
CA ALA A 706 -30.13 36.54 7.80
C ALA A 706 -29.18 37.51 8.51
N SER A 707 -28.18 38.03 7.78
CA SER A 707 -27.41 39.24 8.13
C SER A 707 -26.72 39.22 9.50
N VAL A 708 -25.64 38.44 9.60
CA VAL A 708 -24.71 38.49 10.74
C VAL A 708 -23.96 39.84 10.75
N PRO A 709 -23.97 40.61 11.85
CA PRO A 709 -23.21 41.85 11.94
C PRO A 709 -21.71 41.55 12.11
N TYR A 710 -20.91 41.87 11.09
CA TYR A 710 -19.46 41.66 11.08
C TYR A 710 -18.69 42.84 11.69
N SER A 711 -17.54 42.53 12.30
CA SER A 711 -16.54 43.49 12.78
C SER A 711 -15.45 43.76 11.73
N ALA A 712 -15.15 42.76 10.89
CA ALA A 712 -14.27 42.84 9.74
C ALA A 712 -14.68 41.81 8.67
N GLN A 713 -14.43 42.12 7.40
CA GLN A 713 -14.74 41.26 6.25
C GLN A 713 -13.58 41.29 5.25
N TYR A 714 -13.25 40.14 4.70
CA TYR A 714 -12.28 39.94 3.63
C TYR A 714 -12.93 39.11 2.52
N ASN A 715 -12.76 39.54 1.27
CA ASN A 715 -13.22 38.82 0.09
C ASN A 715 -11.99 38.31 -0.68
N LEU A 716 -11.94 37.02 -0.95
CA LEU A 716 -10.84 36.39 -1.71
C LEU A 716 -10.96 36.81 -3.17
N GLY A 717 -9.90 37.42 -3.69
CA GLY A 717 -9.88 37.93 -5.07
C GLY A 717 -9.93 36.81 -6.12
N ASP A 718 -10.24 37.19 -7.37
CA ASP A 718 -10.39 36.24 -8.48
C ASP A 718 -9.14 35.39 -8.73
N GLU A 719 -7.95 35.96 -8.57
CA GLU A 719 -6.66 35.30 -8.76
C GLU A 719 -6.14 34.53 -7.52
N GLN A 720 -6.81 34.63 -6.37
CA GLN A 720 -6.39 33.96 -5.13
C GLN A 720 -7.02 32.58 -5.00
N HIS A 721 -6.20 31.54 -4.85
CA HIS A 721 -6.68 30.18 -4.60
C HIS A 721 -7.05 29.91 -3.14
N TYR A 722 -6.42 30.62 -2.20
CA TYR A 722 -6.68 30.57 -0.76
C TYR A 722 -6.26 31.89 -0.08
N ALA A 723 -6.67 32.07 1.18
CA ALA A 723 -6.19 33.13 2.05
C ALA A 723 -6.01 32.62 3.49
N SER A 724 -4.91 33.02 4.13
CA SER A 724 -4.60 32.67 5.52
C SER A 724 -4.90 33.85 6.45
N PHE A 725 -5.54 33.57 7.57
CA PHE A 725 -5.92 34.55 8.58
C PHE A 725 -5.32 34.15 9.92
N GLN A 726 -4.67 35.11 10.58
CA GLN A 726 -4.29 34.94 11.98
C GLN A 726 -5.56 34.96 12.84
N VAL A 727 -5.77 33.90 13.60
CA VAL A 727 -6.94 33.69 14.47
C VAL A 727 -6.49 33.37 15.88
N ASP A 728 -7.39 33.51 16.84
CA ASP A 728 -7.19 33.03 18.20
C ASP A 728 -8.44 32.26 18.59
N MET A 729 -8.42 30.95 18.35
CA MET A 729 -9.59 30.10 18.52
C MET A 729 -9.23 28.69 18.93
N THR A 730 -10.24 27.90 19.29
CA THR A 730 -10.11 26.50 19.66
C THR A 730 -10.88 25.62 18.68
N TYR A 731 -10.18 24.70 18.00
CA TYR A 731 -10.75 23.69 17.09
C TYR A 731 -10.55 22.29 17.68
N LEU A 732 -11.63 21.53 17.84
CA LEU A 732 -11.64 20.19 18.47
C LEU A 732 -10.88 20.11 19.81
N GLY A 733 -10.95 21.18 20.62
CA GLY A 733 -10.27 21.26 21.91
C GLY A 733 -8.81 21.71 21.86
N LYS A 734 -8.24 21.98 20.68
CA LYS A 734 -6.87 22.49 20.50
C LYS A 734 -6.85 23.97 20.13
N PRO A 735 -5.93 24.79 20.69
CA PRO A 735 -5.76 26.17 20.25
C PRO A 735 -5.17 26.19 18.82
N VAL A 736 -5.73 27.04 17.96
CA VAL A 736 -5.27 27.24 16.58
C VAL A 736 -5.06 28.72 16.33
N GLN A 737 -3.92 29.05 15.68
CA GLN A 737 -3.50 30.43 15.43
C GLN A 737 -3.67 30.84 13.96
N ASN A 738 -3.92 29.87 13.08
CA ASN A 738 -4.09 30.07 11.65
C ASN A 738 -5.41 29.47 11.20
N LEU A 739 -6.10 30.20 10.31
CA LEU A 739 -7.28 29.74 9.59
C LEU A 739 -6.98 29.95 8.11
N VAL A 740 -6.82 28.88 7.36
CA VAL A 740 -6.61 28.96 5.91
C VAL A 740 -7.91 28.61 5.23
N VAL A 741 -8.42 29.53 4.42
CA VAL A 741 -9.66 29.37 3.67
C VAL A 741 -9.33 29.21 2.20
N ALA A 742 -9.66 28.05 1.63
CA ALA A 742 -9.46 27.76 0.23
C ALA A 742 -10.73 28.08 -0.58
N LYS A 743 -10.53 28.57 -1.81
CA LYS A 743 -11.63 28.98 -2.70
C LYS A 743 -12.50 27.80 -3.15
N ASN A 744 -11.95 26.59 -3.11
CA ASN A 744 -12.59 25.33 -3.48
C ASN A 744 -13.42 24.68 -2.36
N GLY A 745 -13.71 25.37 -1.24
CA GLY A 745 -14.69 24.91 -0.25
C GLY A 745 -14.12 24.31 1.04
N PHE A 746 -12.82 24.48 1.30
CA PHE A 746 -12.15 23.90 2.47
C PHE A 746 -11.61 24.96 3.40
N VAL A 747 -11.53 24.60 4.68
CA VAL A 747 -10.86 25.37 5.73
C VAL A 747 -9.87 24.46 6.43
N THR A 748 -8.63 24.88 6.60
CA THR A 748 -7.65 24.18 7.42
C THR A 748 -7.14 25.07 8.54
N PHE A 749 -6.56 24.46 9.56
CA PHE A 749 -6.07 25.14 10.75
C PHE A 749 -4.54 25.06 10.93
N ASP A 750 -3.83 24.56 9.92
CA ASP A 750 -2.37 24.49 9.82
C ASP A 750 -1.89 25.18 8.53
N ASP A 751 -0.63 25.62 8.49
CA ASP A 751 0.01 26.30 7.35
C ASP A 751 0.31 25.35 6.17
N SER A 752 -0.03 24.07 6.32
CA SER A 752 0.21 22.98 5.37
C SER A 752 -1.03 22.67 4.52
N LEU A 753 -1.36 23.51 3.54
CA LEU A 753 -2.19 23.03 2.43
C LEU A 753 -1.28 22.31 1.42
N PRO A 754 -1.41 21.00 1.18
CA PRO A 754 -0.85 20.41 -0.03
C PRO A 754 -1.48 21.10 -1.25
N HIS A 755 -0.65 21.39 -2.26
CA HIS A 755 -1.03 22.13 -3.47
C HIS A 755 -2.15 21.46 -4.30
N THR A 756 -2.57 20.25 -3.91
CA THR A 756 -3.68 19.47 -4.45
C THR A 756 -4.33 18.70 -3.30
N VAL A 757 -5.56 19.03 -2.93
CA VAL A 757 -6.35 18.23 -1.98
C VAL A 757 -7.05 17.12 -2.78
N PRO A 758 -6.80 15.84 -2.51
CA PRO A 758 -7.46 14.76 -3.23
C PRO A 758 -8.97 14.80 -2.96
N THR A 759 -9.76 14.93 -4.02
CA THR A 759 -11.22 14.77 -3.92
C THR A 759 -11.56 13.30 -3.67
N GLY A 760 -12.43 13.02 -2.70
CA GLY A 760 -12.91 11.66 -2.43
C GLY A 760 -12.31 10.93 -1.22
N LEU A 761 -11.37 11.53 -0.49
CA LEU A 761 -10.92 10.99 0.81
C LEU A 761 -12.07 10.98 1.83
N THR A 762 -12.11 9.95 2.69
CA THR A 762 -13.08 9.84 3.79
C THR A 762 -12.37 10.21 5.09
N LEU A 763 -12.89 11.20 5.79
CA LEU A 763 -12.39 11.64 7.10
C LEU A 763 -13.05 10.82 8.23
N PRO A 764 -12.30 10.44 9.28
CA PRO A 764 -10.88 10.74 9.50
C PRO A 764 -9.93 9.80 8.74
N ASP A 765 -8.79 10.32 8.28
CA ASP A 765 -7.76 9.53 7.58
C ASP A 765 -6.37 9.69 8.23
N THR A 766 -5.92 8.66 8.96
CA THR A 766 -4.60 8.66 9.62
C THR A 766 -3.43 8.61 8.64
N ALA A 767 -3.64 8.17 7.39
CA ALA A 767 -2.61 8.14 6.36
C ALA A 767 -2.37 9.52 5.74
N GLN A 768 -3.38 10.41 5.75
CA GLN A 768 -3.29 11.77 5.20
C GLN A 768 -3.95 12.83 6.09
N PRO A 769 -3.43 13.06 7.31
CA PRO A 769 -4.03 13.99 8.25
C PRO A 769 -3.88 15.45 7.79
N ASN A 770 -4.98 16.17 7.68
CA ASN A 770 -5.01 17.50 7.04
C ASN A 770 -5.75 18.60 7.83
N ALA A 771 -6.23 18.29 9.05
CA ALA A 771 -6.85 19.26 9.96
C ALA A 771 -7.94 20.13 9.30
N VAL A 772 -8.85 19.50 8.56
CA VAL A 772 -9.79 20.18 7.67
C VAL A 772 -11.20 20.29 8.25
N LEU A 773 -11.89 21.37 7.89
CA LEU A 773 -13.34 21.52 7.87
C LEU A 773 -13.78 21.71 6.42
N ALA A 774 -14.67 20.84 5.96
CA ALA A 774 -15.16 20.84 4.59
C ALA A 774 -16.69 20.83 4.59
N PRO A 775 -17.33 22.01 4.47
CA PRO A 775 -18.76 22.09 4.25
C PRO A 775 -19.18 21.41 2.94
N TYR A 776 -18.31 21.37 1.94
CA TYR A 776 -18.61 20.68 0.69
C TYR A 776 -17.34 20.08 0.10
N TRP A 777 -17.21 18.77 0.21
CA TRP A 777 -16.05 17.97 -0.17
C TRP A 777 -16.19 17.48 -1.62
N ALA A 778 -15.88 18.37 -2.57
CA ALA A 778 -15.84 18.05 -4.00
C ALA A 778 -14.94 19.04 -4.78
N ALA A 779 -14.68 18.74 -6.06
CA ALA A 779 -14.02 19.68 -6.96
C ALA A 779 -14.92 20.89 -7.27
N LEU A 780 -14.71 21.99 -6.54
CA LEU A 780 -15.36 23.28 -6.80
C LEU A 780 -14.42 24.26 -7.51
N SER A 781 -14.98 24.98 -8.47
CA SER A 781 -14.33 26.09 -9.18
C SER A 781 -15.10 27.40 -8.97
N SER A 782 -14.44 28.52 -9.25
CA SER A 782 -15.04 29.85 -9.14
C SER A 782 -15.04 30.57 -10.49
N ASP A 783 -16.09 31.31 -10.80
CA ASP A 783 -16.15 32.23 -11.94
C ASP A 783 -16.48 33.66 -11.49
N SER A 784 -16.80 34.55 -12.43
CA SER A 784 -17.13 35.96 -12.14
C SER A 784 -18.41 36.16 -11.29
N HIS A 785 -19.18 35.10 -11.02
CA HIS A 785 -20.37 35.13 -10.17
C HIS A 785 -20.12 34.51 -8.80
N SER A 786 -18.95 33.90 -8.59
CA SER A 786 -18.56 33.28 -7.33
C SER A 786 -17.97 34.30 -6.37
N GLU A 787 -18.29 34.19 -5.09
CA GLU A 787 -17.72 35.03 -4.04
C GLU A 787 -17.31 34.16 -2.83
N VAL A 788 -16.10 34.36 -2.32
CA VAL A 788 -15.66 33.71 -1.07
C VAL A 788 -15.32 34.77 -0.04
N VAL A 789 -16.13 34.83 1.01
CA VAL A 789 -16.07 35.85 2.05
C VAL A 789 -15.68 35.22 3.37
N VAL A 790 -14.65 35.76 4.00
CA VAL A 790 -14.27 35.46 5.38
C VAL A 790 -14.60 36.67 6.24
N ALA A 791 -15.38 36.49 7.29
CA ALA A 791 -15.81 37.57 8.15
C ALA A 791 -15.68 37.19 9.63
N ARG A 792 -15.25 38.16 10.45
CA ARG A 792 -15.24 38.03 11.91
C ARG A 792 -16.52 38.67 12.44
N THR A 793 -17.23 37.96 13.30
CA THR A 793 -18.44 38.47 13.96
C THR A 793 -18.08 39.47 15.08
N LYS A 794 -19.07 40.14 15.65
CA LYS A 794 -18.87 40.98 16.86
C LYS A 794 -18.60 40.17 18.13
N GLN A 795 -18.87 38.87 18.10
CA GLN A 795 -18.63 37.91 19.18
C GLN A 795 -17.31 37.15 18.99
N ASP A 796 -16.46 37.60 18.06
CA ASP A 796 -15.18 36.99 17.72
C ASP A 796 -15.26 35.57 17.12
N ASP A 797 -16.45 35.09 16.75
CA ASP A 797 -16.62 33.90 15.90
C ASP A 797 -16.27 34.21 14.43
N TYR A 798 -15.99 33.17 13.66
CA TYR A 798 -15.60 33.26 12.25
C TYR A 798 -16.69 32.71 11.35
N VAL A 799 -17.00 33.44 10.28
CA VAL A 799 -17.93 33.01 9.23
C VAL A 799 -17.17 32.95 7.91
N VAL A 800 -17.20 31.79 7.26
CA VAL A 800 -16.72 31.60 5.90
C VAL A 800 -17.93 31.35 5.01
N SER A 801 -18.06 32.11 3.92
CA SER A 801 -19.16 31.97 2.97
C SER A 801 -18.59 31.72 1.59
N TRP A 802 -18.97 30.60 0.97
CA TRP A 802 -18.76 30.34 -0.44
C TRP A 802 -20.09 30.52 -1.14
N HIS A 803 -20.18 31.51 -2.03
CA HIS A 803 -21.39 31.88 -2.74
C HIS A 803 -21.22 31.58 -4.22
N GLN A 804 -22.20 30.88 -4.81
CA GLN A 804 -22.27 30.57 -6.25
C GLN A 804 -21.00 29.91 -6.82
N LEU A 805 -20.34 29.03 -6.07
CA LEU A 805 -19.27 28.18 -6.61
C LEU A 805 -19.84 27.19 -7.63
N LEU A 806 -18.99 26.71 -8.53
CA LEU A 806 -19.34 25.80 -9.61
C LEU A 806 -18.79 24.40 -9.35
N THR A 807 -19.66 23.39 -9.41
CA THR A 807 -19.21 22.00 -9.53
C THR A 807 -18.60 21.75 -10.92
N THR A 808 -17.90 20.62 -11.08
CA THR A 808 -17.43 20.13 -12.39
C THR A 808 -18.57 19.94 -13.41
N ALA A 809 -19.78 19.64 -12.94
CA ALA A 809 -21.00 19.53 -13.75
C ALA A 809 -21.65 20.90 -14.06
N GLY A 810 -21.08 22.02 -13.60
CA GLY A 810 -21.60 23.37 -13.84
C GLY A 810 -22.78 23.78 -12.95
N GLU A 811 -23.05 23.04 -11.87
CA GLU A 811 -24.11 23.38 -10.90
C GLU A 811 -23.59 24.35 -9.84
N ARG A 812 -24.49 25.18 -9.28
CA ARG A 812 -24.11 26.21 -8.31
C ARG A 812 -24.26 25.73 -6.88
N VAL A 813 -23.22 25.97 -6.07
CA VAL A 813 -23.16 25.66 -4.64
C VAL A 813 -23.01 26.94 -3.84
N SER A 814 -23.81 27.10 -2.79
CA SER A 814 -23.68 28.20 -1.82
C SER A 814 -23.77 27.67 -0.38
N ALA A 815 -22.65 27.71 0.33
CA ALA A 815 -22.50 27.20 1.68
C ALA A 815 -21.88 28.24 2.61
N GLN A 816 -22.25 28.20 3.88
CA GLN A 816 -21.69 29.03 4.94
C GLN A 816 -21.24 28.15 6.10
N LEU A 817 -20.05 28.42 6.62
CA LEU A 817 -19.49 27.79 7.79
C LEU A 817 -19.36 28.84 8.90
N LEU A 818 -20.03 28.63 10.03
CA LEU A 818 -19.74 29.33 11.28
C LEU A 818 -18.81 28.47 12.11
N ILE A 819 -17.69 29.04 12.56
CA ILE A 819 -16.77 28.40 13.50
C ILE A 819 -16.70 29.28 14.74
N ARG A 820 -17.03 28.71 15.90
CA ARG A 820 -16.91 29.45 17.15
C ARG A 820 -15.45 29.57 17.57
N SER A 821 -15.07 30.75 18.05
CA SER A 821 -13.73 30.95 18.57
C SER A 821 -13.51 30.14 19.85
N GLN A 822 -14.52 30.08 20.71
CA GLN A 822 -14.48 29.41 22.02
C GLN A 822 -15.78 28.58 22.20
N PRO A 823 -15.82 27.33 21.72
CA PRO A 823 -17.00 26.48 21.81
C PRO A 823 -17.30 26.10 23.27
N VAL A 824 -18.58 26.15 23.67
CA VAL A 824 -19.04 25.76 25.00
C VAL A 824 -20.06 24.63 24.90
N ALA A 825 -20.10 23.76 25.90
CA ALA A 825 -21.05 22.65 25.94
C ALA A 825 -22.50 23.13 25.84
N GLY A 826 -23.34 22.37 25.10
CA GLY A 826 -24.72 22.74 24.82
C GLY A 826 -24.90 23.77 23.71
N GLN A 827 -23.84 24.16 23.00
CA GLN A 827 -23.91 24.97 21.78
C GLN A 827 -23.07 24.35 20.64
N PRO A 828 -23.46 24.51 19.36
CA PRO A 828 -22.66 23.98 18.25
C PRO A 828 -21.27 24.63 18.21
N ALA A 829 -20.21 23.84 18.13
CA ALA A 829 -18.85 24.31 17.91
C ALA A 829 -18.68 24.92 16.51
N PHE A 830 -19.26 24.28 15.51
CA PHE A 830 -19.39 24.84 14.17
C PHE A 830 -20.70 24.41 13.52
N ILE A 831 -21.12 25.20 12.53
CA ILE A 831 -22.38 25.07 11.81
C ILE A 831 -22.09 25.18 10.32
N MET A 832 -22.52 24.18 9.56
CA MET A 832 -22.51 24.20 8.11
C MET A 832 -23.93 24.47 7.62
N HIS A 833 -24.15 25.57 6.91
CA HIS A 833 -25.44 25.95 6.36
C HIS A 833 -25.40 25.97 4.84
N TYR A 834 -26.38 25.34 4.21
CA TYR A 834 -26.45 25.23 2.77
C TYR A 834 -27.62 26.02 2.23
N SER A 835 -27.35 27.16 1.58
CA SER A 835 -28.41 27.97 0.95
C SER A 835 -28.75 27.46 -0.44
N GLN A 836 -27.79 26.83 -1.12
CA GLN A 836 -27.97 26.18 -2.41
C GLN A 836 -27.03 24.98 -2.53
N LEU A 837 -27.60 23.81 -2.75
CA LEU A 837 -26.91 22.57 -3.09
C LEU A 837 -27.25 22.18 -4.54
N PRO A 838 -26.32 21.48 -5.22
CA PRO A 838 -26.57 20.92 -6.54
C PRO A 838 -27.55 19.74 -6.45
N ARG A 839 -28.09 19.31 -7.61
CA ARG A 839 -29.00 18.14 -7.66
C ARG A 839 -28.25 16.80 -7.74
N SER A 840 -26.97 16.84 -8.12
CA SER A 840 -26.09 15.66 -8.21
C SER A 840 -25.76 15.09 -6.82
N SER A 841 -25.61 13.77 -6.73
CA SER A 841 -25.59 12.98 -5.48
C SER A 841 -24.24 12.92 -4.76
N GLU A 842 -23.18 13.56 -5.24
CA GLU A 842 -21.83 13.44 -4.68
C GLU A 842 -21.44 14.66 -3.82
N ALA A 843 -22.23 14.91 -2.77
CA ALA A 843 -22.00 16.00 -1.85
C ALA A 843 -21.63 15.44 -0.48
N LEU A 844 -20.33 15.37 -0.19
CA LEU A 844 -19.82 15.01 1.12
C LEU A 844 -19.57 16.29 1.94
N ALA A 845 -19.71 16.21 3.26
CA ALA A 845 -19.25 17.23 4.19
C ALA A 845 -18.55 16.55 5.35
N GLY A 846 -17.58 17.21 5.98
CA GLY A 846 -16.87 16.56 7.05
C GLY A 846 -15.85 17.43 7.75
N PHE A 847 -15.20 16.81 8.71
CA PHE A 847 -14.12 17.41 9.47
C PHE A 847 -13.16 16.33 9.97
N GLU A 848 -11.91 16.68 10.23
CA GLU A 848 -11.00 15.86 11.02
C GLU A 848 -10.05 16.70 11.87
N ASP A 849 -9.39 16.04 12.82
CA ASP A 849 -8.28 16.58 13.58
C ASP A 849 -6.98 16.54 12.77
N ASN A 850 -5.95 17.22 13.28
CA ASN A 850 -4.63 17.30 12.64
C ASN A 850 -3.84 15.99 12.65
N ARG A 851 -4.43 14.89 13.12
CA ARG A 851 -3.84 13.56 13.13
C ARG A 851 -4.64 12.56 12.32
N GLY A 852 -5.77 12.96 11.73
CA GLY A 852 -6.64 12.05 10.98
C GLY A 852 -7.16 10.90 11.84
N THR A 853 -7.18 11.09 13.16
CA THR A 853 -7.62 10.06 14.14
C THR A 853 -9.05 10.28 14.61
N HIS A 854 -9.53 11.52 14.54
CA HIS A 854 -10.89 11.89 14.89
C HIS A 854 -11.48 12.76 13.80
N GLY A 855 -12.71 12.46 13.41
CA GLY A 855 -13.36 13.16 12.32
C GLY A 855 -14.70 12.57 12.01
N TYR A 856 -15.35 13.13 11.01
CA TYR A 856 -16.62 12.64 10.54
C TYR A 856 -16.81 13.00 9.08
N THR A 857 -17.23 12.03 8.28
CA THR A 857 -17.69 12.24 6.91
C THR A 857 -19.18 12.00 6.85
N LEU A 858 -19.90 12.96 6.29
CA LEU A 858 -21.33 12.94 6.08
C LEU A 858 -21.64 12.99 4.59
N ASP A 859 -22.43 12.03 4.12
CA ASP A 859 -23.15 12.16 2.87
C ASP A 859 -24.35 13.10 3.07
N LEU A 860 -24.31 14.28 2.44
CA LEU A 860 -25.35 15.30 2.58
C LEU A 860 -26.69 14.80 2.04
N ALA A 861 -26.71 14.07 0.92
CA ALA A 861 -27.94 13.54 0.35
C ALA A 861 -28.51 12.41 1.22
N GLY A 862 -27.65 11.47 1.64
CA GLY A 862 -28.02 10.38 2.55
C GLY A 862 -28.54 10.85 3.92
N ALA A 863 -28.05 12.00 4.41
CA ALA A 863 -28.50 12.63 5.64
C ALA A 863 -29.76 13.52 5.49
N GLY A 864 -30.36 13.57 4.30
CA GLY A 864 -31.55 14.39 4.02
C GLY A 864 -31.28 15.90 4.03
N VAL A 865 -30.03 16.32 3.81
CA VAL A 865 -29.66 17.73 3.73
C VAL A 865 -30.10 18.28 2.37
N THR A 866 -30.89 19.36 2.40
CA THR A 866 -31.41 20.02 1.20
C THR A 866 -31.12 21.53 1.25
N ASN A 867 -31.61 22.28 0.27
CA ASN A 867 -31.51 23.74 0.31
C ASN A 867 -32.15 24.30 1.58
N ASN A 868 -31.42 25.20 2.23
CA ASN A 868 -31.70 25.82 3.53
C ASN A 868 -31.59 24.89 4.74
N THR A 869 -30.95 23.72 4.62
CA THR A 869 -30.64 22.87 5.78
C THR A 869 -29.33 23.32 6.45
N SER A 870 -29.26 23.19 7.77
CA SER A 870 -28.03 23.33 8.56
C SER A 870 -27.65 22.03 9.24
N ILE A 871 -26.35 21.81 9.35
CA ILE A 871 -25.73 20.77 10.17
C ILE A 871 -25.00 21.47 11.32
N CYS A 872 -25.20 20.96 12.53
CA CYS A 872 -24.59 21.49 13.73
C CYS A 872 -23.81 20.41 14.46
N TYR A 873 -22.59 20.73 14.85
CA TYR A 873 -21.70 19.82 15.56
C TYR A 873 -21.51 20.32 16.99
N TYR A 874 -21.94 19.54 17.96
CA TYR A 874 -21.93 19.89 19.38
C TYR A 874 -20.73 19.23 20.09
N PRO A 875 -19.92 19.97 20.86
CA PRO A 875 -18.95 19.37 21.77
C PRO A 875 -19.62 18.35 22.68
N LEU A 876 -19.17 17.10 22.61
CA LEU A 876 -19.42 16.12 23.67
C LEU A 876 -18.55 16.56 24.85
N HIS A 877 -19.11 16.61 26.07
CA HIS A 877 -18.45 17.21 27.23
C HIS A 877 -16.99 16.72 27.42
N THR A 878 -16.03 17.65 27.34
CA THR A 878 -14.62 17.42 27.73
C THR A 878 -14.26 18.34 28.89
N GLU A 879 -13.71 17.76 29.96
CA GLU A 879 -12.91 18.51 30.93
C GLU A 879 -11.65 19.04 30.23
N THR A 880 -11.32 20.30 30.49
CA THR A 880 -10.32 21.09 29.77
C THR A 880 -8.89 20.57 29.97
N HIS A 881 -8.19 20.22 28.89
CA HIS A 881 -6.73 20.08 28.86
C HIS A 881 -6.12 21.06 27.85
N GLN A 882 -5.35 22.03 28.35
CA GLN A 882 -4.48 22.89 27.54
C GLN A 882 -3.18 22.16 27.22
N ASP A 883 -2.71 22.35 25.99
CA ASP A 883 -1.61 21.64 25.35
C ASP A 883 -0.41 22.60 25.15
N THR A 884 0.80 22.16 25.50
CA THR A 884 2.07 22.77 25.08
C THR A 884 2.92 21.66 24.50
N GLY A 885 3.24 21.76 23.20
CA GLY A 885 3.62 20.63 22.37
C GLY A 885 4.97 19.96 22.68
N SER A 886 4.90 18.65 22.90
CA SER A 886 5.80 17.58 22.44
C SER A 886 5.14 16.24 22.81
N ASP A 887 5.20 15.21 21.95
CA ASP A 887 4.82 13.80 22.23
C ASP A 887 3.43 13.47 22.85
N ALA A 888 2.48 14.40 22.79
CA ALA A 888 1.20 14.28 23.48
C ALA A 888 0.13 13.54 22.62
N MET A 889 0.37 12.25 22.32
CA MET A 889 -0.75 11.30 22.23
C MET A 889 -1.38 11.19 23.62
N LEU A 890 -2.19 12.17 24.00
CA LEU A 890 -2.66 12.33 25.38
C LEU A 890 -3.75 11.30 25.71
N GLN A 891 -3.30 10.24 26.38
CA GLN A 891 -3.71 9.90 27.74
C GLN A 891 -5.23 10.00 28.00
N ALA A 892 -5.92 8.86 28.06
CA ALA A 892 -7.13 8.78 28.89
C ALA A 892 -6.82 8.83 30.40
N VAL A 893 -5.52 8.79 30.80
CA VAL A 893 -5.06 8.97 32.18
C VAL A 893 -4.16 10.20 32.27
N ALA A 894 -4.76 11.33 32.62
CA ALA A 894 -4.06 12.59 32.81
C ALA A 894 -3.25 12.65 34.13
N GLY A 895 -2.25 13.54 34.17
CA GLY A 895 -1.62 14.00 35.42
C GLY A 895 -0.53 13.08 36.00
N LEU A 896 0.01 12.16 35.21
CA LEU A 896 1.15 11.32 35.59
C LEU A 896 2.47 12.07 35.36
N GLU A 897 2.73 13.08 36.17
CA GLU A 897 3.90 13.97 36.03
C GLU A 897 4.74 14.01 37.30
N PHE A 898 6.04 14.29 37.14
CA PHE A 898 6.95 14.60 38.22
C PHE A 898 8.10 15.48 37.75
N SER A 899 8.68 16.25 38.65
CA SER A 899 9.89 17.03 38.41
C SER A 899 11.03 16.54 39.28
N ALA A 900 12.25 16.61 38.75
CA ALA A 900 13.47 16.28 39.49
C ALA A 900 14.56 17.31 39.22
N GLN A 901 15.36 17.61 40.25
CA GLN A 901 16.49 18.52 40.15
C GLN A 901 17.75 17.76 39.73
N VAL A 902 18.47 18.25 38.73
CA VAL A 902 19.79 17.73 38.35
C VAL A 902 20.76 18.00 39.49
N ALA A 903 21.43 16.96 39.99
CA ALA A 903 22.41 17.11 41.06
C ALA A 903 23.53 18.06 40.60
N SER A 904 23.97 18.97 41.47
CA SER A 904 25.06 19.91 41.14
C SER A 904 26.40 19.22 40.82
N SER A 905 26.53 17.95 41.19
CA SER A 905 27.69 17.09 40.91
C SER A 905 27.46 16.09 39.78
N ALA A 906 26.34 16.20 39.04
CA ALA A 906 26.03 15.28 37.95
C ALA A 906 27.09 15.42 36.83
N PRO A 907 27.65 14.31 36.32
CA PRO A 907 28.55 14.36 35.19
C PRO A 907 27.81 14.80 33.92
N PRO A 908 28.44 15.55 33.01
CA PRO A 908 27.89 15.85 31.69
C PRO A 908 27.53 14.59 30.91
N GLY A 909 26.45 14.64 30.14
CA GLY A 909 25.95 13.53 29.32
C GLY A 909 24.54 13.07 29.68
N PRO A 910 24.03 12.04 28.99
CA PRO A 910 22.69 11.52 29.23
C PRO A 910 22.59 10.79 30.58
N PHE A 911 21.48 10.99 31.28
CA PHE A 911 21.06 10.12 32.39
C PHE A 911 19.82 9.32 31.97
N GLY A 912 19.67 8.13 32.54
CA GLY A 912 18.59 7.21 32.18
C GLY A 912 17.51 7.14 33.26
N ILE A 913 16.28 7.50 32.92
CA ILE A 913 15.11 7.23 33.77
C ILE A 913 14.48 5.91 33.32
N ARG A 914 14.21 5.02 34.28
CA ARG A 914 13.57 3.72 34.02
C ARG A 914 12.11 3.78 34.40
N VAL A 915 11.26 3.35 33.48
CA VAL A 915 9.83 3.14 33.73
C VAL A 915 9.53 1.66 33.58
N THR A 916 8.89 1.07 34.59
CA THR A 916 8.29 -0.26 34.51
C THR A 916 6.78 -0.16 34.66
N SER A 917 6.06 -1.02 33.96
CA SER A 917 4.59 -1.03 34.02
C SER A 917 4.04 -2.46 33.92
N GLN A 918 3.01 -2.74 34.70
CA GLN A 918 2.31 -4.02 34.69
C GLN A 918 0.80 -3.79 34.58
N VAL A 919 0.15 -4.49 33.67
CA VAL A 919 -1.31 -4.63 33.67
C VAL A 919 -1.68 -5.76 34.64
N THR A 920 -2.64 -5.50 35.53
CA THR A 920 -2.92 -6.36 36.69
C THR A 920 -4.28 -7.07 36.65
N ASN A 921 -5.18 -6.64 35.77
CA ASN A 921 -6.53 -7.17 35.63
C ASN A 921 -6.74 -7.98 34.34
N ILE A 922 -5.68 -8.18 33.55
CA ILE A 922 -5.71 -8.96 32.32
C ILE A 922 -4.81 -10.18 32.51
N GLU A 923 -5.29 -11.34 32.11
CA GLU A 923 -4.52 -12.58 32.18
C GLU A 923 -3.43 -12.61 31.09
N GLY A 924 -2.30 -13.26 31.38
CA GLY A 924 -1.13 -13.32 30.49
C GLY A 924 -0.19 -12.11 30.56
N THR A 925 -0.65 -10.94 31.03
CA THR A 925 0.19 -9.74 31.11
C THR A 925 1.25 -9.83 32.21
N ARG A 926 2.46 -9.35 31.92
CA ARG A 926 3.58 -9.28 32.88
C ARG A 926 4.11 -7.86 33.02
N SER A 927 5.02 -7.66 33.97
CA SER A 927 5.76 -6.40 34.07
C SER A 927 6.63 -6.21 32.83
N GLU A 928 6.60 -5.00 32.31
CA GLU A 928 7.39 -4.58 31.15
C GLU A 928 8.22 -3.37 31.52
N GLN A 929 9.40 -3.25 30.92
CA GLN A 929 10.25 -2.10 31.09
C GLN A 929 10.20 -1.27 29.80
N ALA A 930 9.79 -0.01 29.91
CA ALA A 930 9.91 0.92 28.80
C ALA A 930 11.39 1.13 28.44
N SER A 931 11.63 1.58 27.21
CA SER A 931 12.95 2.07 26.80
C SER A 931 13.46 3.10 27.81
N VAL A 932 14.73 3.00 28.19
CA VAL A 932 15.33 3.94 29.14
C VAL A 932 15.30 5.34 28.51
N TYR A 933 14.64 6.28 29.17
CA TYR A 933 14.52 7.63 28.67
C TYR A 933 15.85 8.38 28.87
N THR A 934 16.42 8.88 27.78
CA THR A 934 17.68 9.64 27.72
C THR A 934 17.51 10.99 27.03
N GLY A 935 16.26 11.43 26.81
CA GLY A 935 15.94 12.66 26.07
C GLY A 935 16.36 13.95 26.78
N VAL A 936 16.68 13.89 28.07
CA VAL A 936 17.29 14.98 28.83
C VAL A 936 18.73 14.61 29.19
N GLN A 937 19.66 15.53 28.96
CA GLN A 937 21.07 15.35 29.24
C GLN A 937 21.64 16.52 30.04
N VAL A 938 22.61 16.25 30.92
CA VAL A 938 23.32 17.30 31.66
C VAL A 938 24.29 17.98 30.71
N GLU A 939 24.19 19.30 30.57
CA GLU A 939 25.07 20.08 29.70
C GLU A 939 26.54 20.04 30.18
N GLY A 940 27.47 19.96 29.23
CA GLY A 940 28.90 19.89 29.47
C GLY A 940 29.67 21.03 28.80
N ILE A 941 30.77 21.46 29.41
CA ILE A 941 31.73 22.31 28.71
C ILE A 941 32.57 21.40 27.80
N PRO A 942 32.76 21.74 26.51
CA PRO A 942 33.59 20.93 25.62
C PRO A 942 35.05 20.93 26.08
N GLU A 943 35.80 19.87 25.77
CA GLU A 943 37.24 19.80 25.97
C GLU A 943 37.99 20.09 24.67
N VAL A 944 39.15 20.77 24.75
CA VAL A 944 40.03 20.97 23.60
C VAL A 944 41.49 20.73 23.94
N SER A 945 42.17 20.01 23.05
CA SER A 945 43.61 19.78 23.09
C SER A 945 44.24 20.06 21.72
N ILE A 946 45.51 20.49 21.71
CA ILE A 946 46.29 20.71 20.49
C ILE A 946 47.20 19.51 20.25
N ASN A 947 47.08 18.85 19.10
CA ASN A 947 47.71 17.56 18.81
C ASN A 947 49.17 17.67 18.36
N ASN A 948 50.02 18.39 19.11
CA ASN A 948 51.41 18.67 18.68
C ASN A 948 52.52 18.26 19.67
N GLY A 949 52.19 17.65 20.81
CA GLY A 949 53.16 17.03 21.73
C GLY A 949 54.15 17.98 22.43
N SER A 950 54.06 19.29 22.19
CA SER A 950 54.90 20.34 22.78
C SER A 950 54.08 21.62 22.98
N GLU A 951 54.31 22.34 24.09
CA GLU A 951 53.70 23.65 24.35
C GLU A 951 54.29 24.76 23.46
N GLU A 952 55.45 24.50 22.84
CA GLU A 952 56.15 25.41 21.94
C GLU A 952 56.44 24.75 20.58
N LEU A 953 56.20 25.48 19.49
CA LEU A 953 56.45 25.04 18.12
C LEU A 953 57.32 26.05 17.38
N GLN A 954 58.32 25.56 16.65
CA GLN A 954 59.25 26.41 15.90
C GLN A 954 58.70 26.66 14.48
N LEU A 955 58.70 27.92 14.05
CA LEU A 955 58.29 28.33 12.70
C LEU A 955 59.33 29.28 12.10
N THR A 956 59.96 28.93 10.98
CA THR A 956 60.89 29.86 10.33
C THR A 956 60.12 30.95 9.58
N ALA A 957 60.54 32.21 9.70
CA ALA A 957 59.95 33.30 8.94
C ALA A 957 60.00 33.01 7.42
N GLY A 958 58.86 33.10 6.74
CA GLY A 958 58.65 32.71 5.35
C GLY A 958 58.07 31.30 5.15
N GLN A 959 57.89 30.51 6.21
CA GLN A 959 57.28 29.18 6.16
C GLN A 959 55.85 29.16 6.75
N SER A 960 55.16 28.03 6.56
CA SER A 960 53.86 27.73 7.15
C SER A 960 53.90 26.41 7.91
N LEU A 961 53.09 26.29 8.97
CA LEU A 961 52.93 25.11 9.80
C LEU A 961 51.44 24.78 9.92
N SER A 962 51.10 23.51 9.74
CA SER A 962 49.73 22.99 9.98
C SER A 962 49.62 22.52 11.43
N ILE A 963 48.58 22.94 12.12
CA ILE A 963 48.31 22.64 13.53
C ILE A 963 46.88 22.12 13.64
N SER A 964 46.69 20.96 14.25
CA SER A 964 45.36 20.40 14.52
C SER A 964 45.02 20.43 16.01
N ALA A 965 43.74 20.65 16.29
CA ALA A 965 43.15 20.49 17.61
C ALA A 965 42.11 19.37 17.57
N ARG A 966 41.93 18.70 18.72
CA ARG A 966 40.84 17.76 18.95
C ARG A 966 39.91 18.38 19.99
N GLY A 967 38.73 18.79 19.53
CA GLY A 967 37.58 19.07 20.38
C GLY A 967 36.82 17.79 20.68
N GLN A 968 36.43 17.58 21.92
CA GLN A 968 35.55 16.50 22.33
C GLN A 968 34.49 17.08 23.25
N ASP A 969 33.25 16.67 23.05
CA ASP A 969 32.14 17.05 23.89
C ASP A 969 31.53 15.78 24.53
N ALA A 970 31.15 15.88 25.80
CA ALA A 970 30.62 14.74 26.55
C ALA A 970 29.19 14.36 26.11
N ASN A 971 28.47 15.30 25.51
CA ASN A 971 27.10 15.15 25.03
C ASN A 971 27.04 14.82 23.52
N GLY A 972 28.19 14.78 22.85
CA GLY A 972 28.29 14.50 21.42
C GLY A 972 27.88 15.67 20.53
N ASP A 973 27.83 16.89 21.08
CA ASP A 973 27.42 18.07 20.34
C ASP A 973 28.42 18.46 19.24
N THR A 974 27.90 19.03 18.15
CA THR A 974 28.75 19.49 17.05
C THR A 974 29.49 20.77 17.45
N LEU A 975 30.83 20.71 17.49
CA LEU A 975 31.67 21.81 17.96
C LEU A 975 32.12 22.75 16.84
N GLN A 976 32.05 24.05 17.10
CA GLN A 976 32.65 25.10 16.28
C GLN A 976 34.06 25.41 16.75
N TYR A 977 35.01 25.52 15.82
CA TYR A 977 36.41 25.85 16.10
C TYR A 977 36.69 27.30 15.75
N ARG A 978 37.51 27.98 16.54
CA ARG A 978 38.02 29.32 16.25
C ARG A 978 39.46 29.48 16.70
N TRP A 979 40.35 29.74 15.76
CA TRP A 979 41.76 30.03 16.00
C TRP A 979 42.01 31.54 16.00
N ALA A 980 42.75 32.04 16.98
CA ALA A 980 43.07 33.45 17.13
C ALA A 980 44.49 33.66 17.66
N THR A 981 45.12 34.73 17.19
CA THR A 981 46.40 35.24 17.69
C THR A 981 46.16 36.46 18.59
N GLU A 982 47.15 36.82 19.40
CA GLU A 982 47.10 38.07 20.16
C GLU A 982 47.17 39.31 19.26
N ALA A 983 46.64 40.44 19.76
CA ALA A 983 46.69 41.70 19.04
C ALA A 983 48.14 42.10 18.72
N ASN A 984 48.42 42.41 17.45
CA ASN A 984 49.74 42.73 16.88
C ASN A 984 50.68 41.53 16.63
N SER A 985 50.19 40.29 16.66
CA SER A 985 50.95 39.13 16.17
C SER A 985 51.20 39.23 14.65
N PRO A 986 52.42 38.96 14.14
CA PRO A 986 52.70 38.95 12.71
C PRO A 986 52.21 37.67 12.01
N LEU A 987 51.71 36.67 12.75
CA LEU A 987 51.24 35.40 12.20
C LEU A 987 49.95 35.59 11.39
N GLN A 988 49.86 34.93 10.24
CA GLN A 988 48.67 34.86 9.40
C GLN A 988 48.03 33.47 9.50
N LEU A 989 46.71 33.42 9.71
CA LEU A 989 45.95 32.19 9.86
C LEU A 989 45.10 31.92 8.62
N THR A 990 45.09 30.67 8.17
CA THR A 990 44.20 30.16 7.12
C THR A 990 43.43 28.96 7.67
N SER A 991 42.16 28.85 7.31
CA SER A 991 41.23 27.86 7.87
C SER A 991 41.05 28.01 9.40
N ALA A 992 40.96 29.25 9.88
CA ALA A 992 40.87 29.56 11.30
C ALA A 992 39.57 29.07 11.98
N ASN A 993 38.59 28.58 11.23
CA ASN A 993 37.32 28.08 11.76
C ASN A 993 37.16 26.56 11.67
N THR A 994 38.24 25.82 11.44
CA THR A 994 38.25 24.36 11.36
C THR A 994 39.11 23.71 12.43
N ALA A 995 38.97 22.39 12.63
CA ALA A 995 39.79 21.62 13.58
C ALA A 995 41.30 21.72 13.28
N THR A 996 41.68 21.96 12.02
CA THR A 996 43.07 22.18 11.59
C THR A 996 43.24 23.61 11.08
N VAL A 997 44.25 24.33 11.56
CA VAL A 997 44.64 25.68 11.10
C VAL A 997 46.00 25.66 10.43
N ILE A 998 46.19 26.50 9.42
CA ILE A 998 47.50 26.75 8.81
C ILE A 998 48.00 28.11 9.29
N VAL A 999 49.15 28.11 9.96
CA VAL A 999 49.82 29.28 10.52
C VAL A 999 51.01 29.63 9.66
N SER A 1000 51.12 30.88 9.22
CA SER A 1000 52.26 31.35 8.42
C SER A 1000 52.90 32.59 9.04
N ALA A 1001 54.23 32.64 9.04
CA ALA A 1001 55.00 33.79 9.51
C ALA A 1001 55.56 34.54 8.29
N PRO A 1002 55.22 35.83 8.08
CA PRO A 1002 55.78 36.61 6.98
C PRO A 1002 57.31 36.77 7.15
N THR A 1003 58.04 36.96 6.05
CA THR A 1003 59.51 37.12 6.09
C THR A 1003 59.98 38.35 6.88
N THR A 1004 59.07 39.28 7.16
CA THR A 1004 59.26 40.49 7.97
C THR A 1004 58.89 40.31 9.45
N ALA A 1005 58.43 39.12 9.87
CA ALA A 1005 58.05 38.84 11.25
C ALA A 1005 59.27 39.00 12.18
N GLY A 1006 59.08 39.71 13.30
CA GLY A 1006 60.08 39.77 14.37
C GLY A 1006 60.28 38.39 15.00
N SER A 1007 61.53 38.08 15.38
CA SER A 1007 61.81 36.88 16.17
C SER A 1007 61.14 36.98 17.53
N GLY A 1008 60.38 35.96 17.93
CA GLY A 1008 59.69 35.96 19.22
C GLY A 1008 58.64 34.86 19.36
N PRO A 1009 58.19 34.61 20.60
CA PRO A 1009 57.07 33.72 20.88
C PRO A 1009 55.75 34.45 20.58
N TYR A 1010 54.87 33.80 19.82
CA TYR A 1010 53.54 34.29 19.51
C TYR A 1010 52.49 33.26 19.96
N PRO A 1011 51.67 33.57 20.98
CA PRO A 1011 50.60 32.68 21.40
C PRO A 1011 49.55 32.52 20.31
N LEU A 1012 49.15 31.28 20.07
CA LEU A 1012 48.05 30.90 19.21
C LEU A 1012 47.03 30.14 20.05
N ARG A 1013 45.81 30.67 20.15
CA ARG A 1013 44.71 30.07 20.89
C ARG A 1013 43.72 29.43 19.92
N VAL A 1014 43.29 28.21 20.23
CA VAL A 1014 42.06 27.62 19.70
C VAL A 1014 40.98 27.71 20.77
N THR A 1015 39.79 28.10 20.36
CA THR A 1015 38.57 28.01 21.15
C THR A 1015 37.62 27.06 20.44
N VAL A 1016 37.11 26.06 21.16
CA VAL A 1016 35.97 25.26 20.69
C VAL A 1016 34.73 25.75 21.42
N THR A 1017 33.62 25.87 20.70
CA THR A 1017 32.33 26.30 21.25
C THR A 1017 31.25 25.33 20.80
N ASP A 1018 30.41 24.88 21.70
CA ASP A 1018 29.23 24.07 21.37
C ASP A 1018 28.06 24.96 20.87
N PRO A 1019 26.92 24.38 20.44
CA PRO A 1019 25.75 25.14 20.03
C PRO A 1019 25.08 25.96 21.15
N TYR A 1020 25.37 25.67 22.42
CA TYR A 1020 24.78 26.30 23.60
C TYR A 1020 25.63 27.44 24.18
N GLY A 1021 26.81 27.67 23.60
CA GLY A 1021 27.70 28.78 23.92
C GLY A 1021 28.77 28.47 24.97
N ASN A 1022 28.87 27.23 25.46
CA ASN A 1022 29.99 26.86 26.32
C ASN A 1022 31.25 26.71 25.46
N SER A 1023 32.37 27.15 26.02
CA SER A 1023 33.64 27.14 25.29
C SER A 1023 34.81 26.76 26.16
N ALA A 1024 35.71 25.98 25.56
CA ALA A 1024 37.03 25.73 26.11
C ALA A 1024 38.09 26.23 25.15
N SER A 1025 39.29 26.45 25.67
CA SER A 1025 40.40 26.93 24.86
C SER A 1025 41.71 26.29 25.26
N ALA A 1026 42.52 26.00 24.25
CA ALA A 1026 43.90 25.58 24.40
C ALA A 1026 44.80 26.61 23.70
N THR A 1027 46.03 26.78 24.21
CA THR A 1027 47.00 27.73 23.65
C THR A 1027 48.31 27.02 23.39
N VAL A 1028 48.94 27.30 22.25
CA VAL A 1028 50.29 26.86 21.88
C VAL A 1028 51.14 28.08 21.53
N ILE A 1029 52.43 28.05 21.86
CA ILE A 1029 53.34 29.15 21.55
C ILE A 1029 54.08 28.86 20.26
N ILE A 1030 53.99 29.76 19.28
CA ILE A 1030 54.76 29.68 18.03
C ILE A 1030 56.01 30.54 18.16
N ILE A 1031 57.19 29.92 18.18
CA ILE A 1031 58.48 30.61 18.21
C ILE A 1031 58.93 30.85 16.77
N VAL A 1032 58.88 32.12 16.33
CA VAL A 1032 59.30 32.47 14.97
C VAL A 1032 60.81 32.68 14.92
N GLN A 1033 61.51 31.90 14.09
CA GLN A 1033 62.96 32.01 13.89
C GLN A 1033 63.29 32.85 12.64
N PRO A 1034 64.41 33.61 12.66
CA PRO A 1034 64.86 34.35 11.49
C PRO A 1034 65.24 33.39 10.33
N PRO A 1035 65.12 33.82 9.07
CA PRO A 1035 65.46 32.98 7.92
C PRO A 1035 66.95 32.60 7.98
N SER A 1036 67.25 31.30 7.89
CA SER A 1036 68.62 30.81 7.97
C SER A 1036 69.49 31.41 6.86
N SER A 1037 70.50 32.20 7.23
CA SER A 1037 71.54 32.66 6.31
C SER A 1037 72.37 31.46 5.83
N ALA A 1038 72.42 31.24 4.51
CA ALA A 1038 73.24 30.20 3.90
C ALA A 1038 74.73 30.38 4.27
N PRO A 1039 75.49 29.31 4.61
CA PRO A 1039 76.91 29.40 4.93
C PRO A 1039 77.76 29.57 3.65
N SER A 1040 78.70 30.52 3.72
CA SER A 1040 79.72 30.76 2.71
C SER A 1040 80.70 29.58 2.58
N SER A 1041 81.01 29.25 1.33
CA SER A 1041 81.94 28.24 0.84
C SER A 1041 83.31 28.17 1.56
N GLY A 1042 83.68 26.97 2.00
CA GLY A 1042 85.06 26.62 2.39
C GLY A 1042 85.35 25.18 1.99
N SER A 1043 86.15 25.00 0.94
CA SER A 1043 86.54 23.72 0.35
C SER A 1043 87.65 23.02 1.15
N SER A 1044 87.51 21.72 1.43
CA SER A 1044 88.67 20.79 1.39
C SER A 1044 88.24 19.32 1.32
N SER A 1045 88.68 18.68 0.24
CA SER A 1045 88.98 17.26 -0.01
C SER A 1045 88.87 16.22 1.13
N GLY A 1046 88.32 15.05 0.76
CA GLY A 1046 88.95 13.76 1.10
C GLY A 1046 88.03 12.66 1.64
N GLY A 1047 87.87 11.58 0.86
CA GLY A 1047 87.98 10.21 1.39
C GLY A 1047 86.72 9.49 1.91
N SER A 1048 86.02 8.82 0.99
CA SER A 1048 85.43 7.46 1.05
C SER A 1048 84.92 6.80 2.36
N MET A 1049 83.65 6.36 2.24
CA MET A 1049 83.05 5.05 2.60
C MET A 1049 82.74 4.68 4.06
N GLY A 1050 81.46 4.30 4.25
CA GLY A 1050 80.92 3.50 5.37
C GLY A 1050 79.50 3.95 5.73
N LEU A 1051 78.46 3.54 5.00
CA LEU A 1051 77.62 2.34 5.18
C LEU A 1051 76.30 2.63 5.93
N TRP A 1052 75.20 2.19 5.30
CA TRP A 1052 73.80 2.07 5.74
C TRP A 1052 72.93 3.33 5.82
N LEU A 1053 72.02 3.50 4.84
CA LEU A 1053 70.60 3.18 5.04
C LEU A 1053 69.79 3.24 3.73
N LEU A 1054 68.87 2.29 3.62
CA LEU A 1054 67.99 2.00 2.50
C LEU A 1054 66.97 3.12 2.23
N LEU A 1055 66.81 3.41 0.94
CA LEU A 1055 65.74 4.20 0.32
C LEU A 1055 64.44 3.40 0.23
N GLY A 1056 63.33 4.03 0.59
CA GLY A 1056 62.00 3.72 0.07
C GLY A 1056 61.53 4.88 -0.82
N LEU A 1057 61.29 4.61 -2.10
CA LEU A 1057 60.58 5.46 -3.07
C LEU A 1057 59.61 4.57 -3.84
N GLY A 1058 58.43 5.07 -4.18
CA GLY A 1058 57.43 4.41 -5.04
C GLY A 1058 56.02 4.78 -4.61
N ILE A 1059 55.43 5.93 -4.99
CA ILE A 1059 54.95 6.38 -6.32
C ILE A 1059 53.52 5.88 -6.63
N THR A 1060 52.71 6.85 -7.07
CA THR A 1060 51.43 6.79 -7.82
C THR A 1060 51.31 5.57 -8.75
N GLY A 1061 50.16 4.94 -8.96
CA GLY A 1061 48.87 5.54 -9.29
C GLY A 1061 48.61 5.42 -10.80
N TRP A 1062 47.61 4.59 -11.14
CA TRP A 1062 46.86 4.48 -12.41
C TRP A 1062 47.33 3.58 -13.59
N GLN A 1063 46.34 2.78 -14.01
CA GLN A 1063 45.96 2.31 -15.35
C GLN A 1063 46.33 0.93 -15.92
N ARG A 1064 45.24 0.29 -16.37
CA ARG A 1064 45.00 -0.52 -17.59
C ARG A 1064 45.07 -2.06 -17.52
N ARG A 1065 43.88 -2.62 -17.81
CA ARG A 1065 43.56 -3.97 -18.31
C ARG A 1065 44.51 -4.43 -19.42
N TYR A 1066 44.87 -5.72 -19.43
CA TYR A 1066 44.80 -6.57 -20.62
C TYR A 1066 44.70 -8.07 -20.28
N ARG A 1067 44.01 -8.76 -21.19
CA ARG A 1067 43.62 -10.19 -21.24
C ARG A 1067 44.78 -11.21 -21.22
N ARG A 1068 44.43 -12.38 -20.67
CA ARG A 1068 44.69 -13.79 -21.11
C ARG A 1068 46.04 -14.14 -21.73
N SER A 1069 46.71 -15.14 -21.15
CA SER A 1069 46.73 -16.52 -21.69
C SER A 1069 47.61 -17.48 -20.86
N GLY A 1070 46.99 -18.57 -20.38
CA GLY A 1070 47.48 -19.96 -20.39
C GLY A 1070 48.86 -20.34 -19.81
N VAL A 1071 48.85 -21.35 -18.91
CA VAL A 1071 49.34 -22.75 -19.11
C VAL A 1071 49.93 -23.34 -17.82
N ARG A 1072 49.33 -24.47 -17.39
CA ARG A 1072 49.82 -25.59 -16.51
C ARG A 1072 50.19 -25.22 -15.06
N ALA A 1073 49.86 -26.03 -14.05
CA ALA A 1073 49.56 -27.47 -13.98
C ALA A 1073 48.38 -27.76 -13.05
#